data_AF-A0A962KMX7-F1
#
_entry.id   AF-A0A962KMX7-F1
#
_cell.length_a   1.000
_cell.length_b   1.000
_cell.length_c   1.000
_cell.angle_alpha   90.00
_cell.angle_beta   90.00
_cell.angle_gamma   90.00
#
_symmetry.space_group_name_H-M   'P 1'
#
loop_
_entity.id
_entity.type
_entity.pdbx_description
1 polymer ?
#
loop_
_entity_poly.entity_id
_entity_poly.type
_entity_poly.pdbx_seq_one_letter_code
_entity_poly.pdbx_strand_id
1 'polypeptide(L)'
;MAPYVYLSLALLLPWLGGYLWLAAAERRLHKSRGHSARQLGYGLFLGFAGLQAVVLAYNHVLGAVAFWPIMTVMGLVTLSGGVLYFATRGNGLQSDSPPTDAPQMAAPPQTSRTQTALFWLFAAWATVHLVFVAIEILHRPIFPWDAWLNWMYRAKAWYYSRHIFALDSPAQWLDGSGQSAYNLAGNHYPTFVPVLGLWAATALGRWSETLVNLPVLCCGIALALALYGQCRECGLARWQAALCAYLLLSIPLVGAHLALAGQADIWMAGFTGLGFVALLHGMVRRRRSQILLGLAMAALATGVKLEGGVWFAAALLTLGLAAYPRSTLAALALSGGLAVLGWAAGVTYLELPVLGGLGIADGRVHVPLLGSYALQSFALWDDYRDNFFLAGTWHLLWLFLLLAAVSLARLRAARLRRSLAVFYLVVLLAQLFIFQGTESGRWAEDWTAINRLPLHFSPALVFSLAILWRAFADSNAGAPGAARIATGAALGLAATLAGAALFLYASYPAGDGQARHYRAATMRLVVGGGHAEGDIGVVDTYQNNIAILSSGPVSLEAAGLGLARIETAPGAYQRATFFWRNGTTARDLHSVDVPGQGSRWLSLGDLPAWRGHITEVGLMFYAEGDQVVKFHGLDLLPDSLGAHLEKLLRDWLHTSQWSQKSVNWLPAGAESTTLPLPALMGAWVLVMALAAVVLAAARRPGALGTLLISAIAAWALLDLRWSANGLAQARATLRHFPLAQATDLGYGDDDVVRQLVVRARPTLDETGKRPVVMAEDPGMVFQMFRAKYHALPAPVYVHEGPVETLPAQRADSVLVIRKHYAEPGYRPATAADYARVIERRDATRVKPLWEQEDGFMLSLSH
;
A
#
# COMPACT_ATOMS: atom_id res chain seq x y z
N MET A 1 -29.46 4.20 14.74
CA MET A 1 -28.79 5.52 14.83
C MET A 1 -27.79 5.60 15.98
N ALA A 2 -28.09 5.10 17.19
CA ALA A 2 -27.18 5.17 18.35
C ALA A 2 -25.73 4.65 18.11
N PRO A 3 -25.50 3.51 17.42
CA PRO A 3 -24.13 3.01 17.19
C PRO A 3 -23.24 3.95 16.36
N TYR A 4 -23.82 4.67 15.40
CA TYR A 4 -23.09 5.62 14.54
C TYR A 4 -22.74 6.90 15.28
N VAL A 5 -23.58 7.34 16.22
CA VAL A 5 -23.27 8.45 17.13
C VAL A 5 -22.10 8.08 18.03
N TYR A 6 -22.11 6.87 18.61
CA TYR A 6 -21.02 6.40 19.46
C TYR A 6 -19.71 6.28 18.70
N LEU A 7 -19.73 5.72 17.48
CA LEU A 7 -18.55 5.69 16.62
C LEU A 7 -18.05 7.11 16.31
N SER A 8 -18.95 8.05 16.00
CA SER A 8 -18.55 9.44 15.73
C SER A 8 -17.86 10.09 16.95
N LEU A 9 -18.41 9.89 18.16
CA LEU A 9 -17.81 10.37 19.40
C LEU A 9 -16.45 9.69 19.66
N ALA A 10 -16.36 8.38 19.42
CA ALA A 10 -15.17 7.57 19.58
C ALA A 10 -14.01 8.05 18.70
N LEU A 11 -14.31 8.61 17.52
CA LEU A 11 -13.32 9.17 16.59
C LEU A 11 -13.00 10.64 16.88
N LEU A 12 -14.02 11.47 17.14
CA LEU A 12 -13.85 12.92 17.25
C LEU A 12 -13.30 13.37 18.60
N LEU A 13 -13.64 12.69 19.70
CA LEU A 13 -13.21 13.12 21.04
C LEU A 13 -11.69 12.99 21.24
N PRO A 14 -11.03 11.85 20.92
CA PRO A 14 -9.58 11.76 21.00
C PRO A 14 -8.89 12.78 20.09
N TRP A 15 -9.42 12.98 18.88
CA TRP A 15 -8.89 13.96 17.93
C TRP A 15 -8.94 15.39 18.49
N LEU A 16 -10.09 15.80 19.03
CA LEU A 16 -10.24 17.10 19.69
C LEU A 16 -9.28 17.24 20.87
N GLY A 17 -9.13 16.19 21.69
CA GLY A 17 -8.18 16.15 22.79
C GLY A 17 -6.74 16.41 22.34
N GLY A 18 -6.28 15.69 21.32
CA GLY A 18 -4.93 15.89 20.78
C GLY A 18 -4.71 17.29 20.19
N TYR A 19 -5.71 17.86 19.51
CA TYR A 19 -5.67 19.25 19.03
C TYR A 19 -5.53 20.25 20.20
N LEU A 20 -6.37 20.14 21.22
CA LEU A 20 -6.38 21.08 22.35
C LEU A 20 -5.07 21.02 23.14
N TRP A 21 -4.56 19.82 23.41
CA TRP A 21 -3.28 19.64 24.10
C TRP A 21 -2.11 20.20 23.30
N LEU A 22 -2.04 19.92 21.99
CA LEU A 22 -0.99 20.47 21.14
C LEU A 22 -1.07 22.00 21.09
N ALA A 23 -2.26 22.55 20.88
CA ALA A 23 -2.46 24.00 20.82
C ALA A 23 -2.12 24.69 22.15
N ALA A 24 -2.42 24.07 23.29
CA ALA A 24 -2.05 24.55 24.61
C ALA A 24 -0.53 24.51 24.83
N ALA A 25 0.12 23.39 24.49
CA ALA A 25 1.56 23.21 24.64
C ALA A 25 2.35 24.22 23.79
N GLU A 26 1.94 24.42 22.54
CA GLU A 26 2.62 25.37 21.65
C GLU A 26 2.49 26.82 22.11
N ARG A 27 1.32 27.22 22.65
CA ARG A 27 1.12 28.56 23.23
C ARG A 27 1.98 28.82 24.45
N ARG A 28 2.23 27.79 25.27
CA ARG A 28 3.14 27.89 26.42
C ARG A 28 4.58 28.01 25.98
N LEU A 29 4.96 27.24 24.95
CA LEU A 29 6.34 27.23 24.46
C LEU A 29 6.68 28.46 23.60
N HIS A 30 5.71 29.07 22.91
CA HIS A 30 5.92 30.18 21.99
C HIS A 30 4.74 31.18 21.99
N LYS A 31 5.03 32.48 21.93
CA LYS A 31 4.01 33.54 21.84
C LYS A 31 3.25 33.56 20.49
N SER A 32 3.82 33.00 19.41
CA SER A 32 3.17 32.98 18.09
C SER A 32 2.16 31.84 17.97
N ARG A 33 0.94 32.12 17.50
CA ARG A 33 -0.08 31.10 17.23
C ARG A 33 0.37 30.17 16.09
N GLY A 34 0.39 28.87 16.36
CA GLY A 34 0.50 27.84 15.32
C GLY A 34 -0.71 27.86 14.37
N HIS A 35 -0.53 27.36 13.16
CA HIS A 35 -1.59 27.29 12.15
C HIS A 35 -2.60 26.20 12.51
N SER A 36 -3.89 26.54 12.61
CA SER A 36 -4.92 25.61 13.10
C SER A 36 -5.03 24.32 12.29
N ALA A 37 -4.90 24.37 10.96
CA ALA A 37 -4.91 23.16 10.13
C ALA A 37 -3.78 22.19 10.49
N ARG A 38 -2.58 22.71 10.80
CA ARG A 38 -1.46 21.89 11.27
C ARG A 38 -1.83 21.23 12.59
N GLN A 39 -2.28 22.02 13.56
CA GLN A 39 -2.61 21.53 14.89
C GLN A 39 -3.74 20.48 14.83
N LEU A 40 -4.74 20.67 13.96
CA LEU A 40 -5.79 19.68 13.72
C LEU A 40 -5.20 18.39 13.14
N GLY A 41 -4.34 18.47 12.13
CA GLY A 41 -3.72 17.29 11.54
C GLY A 41 -2.86 16.48 12.52
N TYR A 42 -1.92 17.12 13.24
CA TYR A 42 -1.12 16.43 14.26
C TYR A 42 -1.98 15.99 15.47
N GLY A 43 -3.05 16.72 15.76
CA GLY A 43 -3.98 16.43 16.85
C GLY A 43 -4.64 15.06 16.72
N LEU A 44 -4.90 14.56 15.51
CA LEU A 44 -5.43 13.20 15.33
C LEU A 44 -4.43 12.18 15.90
N PHE A 45 -3.18 12.22 15.44
CA PHE A 45 -2.15 11.25 15.81
C PHE A 45 -1.83 11.27 17.30
N LEU A 46 -1.67 12.47 17.88
CA LEU A 46 -1.44 12.63 19.32
C LEU A 46 -2.66 12.16 20.13
N GLY A 47 -3.87 12.48 19.66
CA GLY A 47 -5.11 12.06 20.28
C GLY A 47 -5.30 10.54 20.31
N PHE A 48 -5.02 9.88 19.19
CA PHE A 48 -5.15 8.43 19.03
C PHE A 48 -4.03 7.67 19.74
N ALA A 49 -2.81 8.23 19.82
CA ALA A 49 -1.77 7.70 20.70
C ALA A 49 -2.19 7.79 22.18
N GLY A 50 -2.80 8.91 22.58
CA GLY A 50 -3.40 9.06 23.91
C GLY A 50 -4.53 8.06 24.19
N LEU A 51 -5.42 7.85 23.21
CA LEU A 51 -6.47 6.83 23.27
C LEU A 51 -5.88 5.44 23.50
N GLN A 52 -4.85 5.04 22.75
CA GLN A 52 -4.19 3.76 22.96
C GLN A 52 -3.69 3.64 24.41
N ALA A 53 -3.00 4.65 24.92
CA ALA A 53 -2.49 4.63 26.28
C ALA A 53 -3.63 4.43 27.31
N VAL A 54 -4.76 5.11 27.14
CA VAL A 54 -5.92 4.97 28.02
C VAL A 54 -6.56 3.59 27.90
N VAL A 55 -6.73 3.05 26.70
CA VAL A 55 -7.31 1.71 26.48
C VAL A 55 -6.44 0.64 27.12
N LEU A 56 -5.12 0.70 26.91
CA LEU A 56 -4.17 -0.27 27.48
C LEU A 56 -4.10 -0.16 29.00
N ALA A 57 -4.06 1.06 29.55
CA ALA A 57 -4.07 1.28 31.00
C ALA A 57 -5.36 0.76 31.64
N TYR A 58 -6.52 1.03 31.01
CA TYR A 58 -7.81 0.55 31.48
C TYR A 58 -7.87 -0.98 31.48
N ASN A 59 -7.42 -1.63 30.40
CA ASN A 59 -7.34 -3.09 30.33
C ASN A 59 -6.39 -3.68 31.38
N HIS A 60 -5.23 -3.05 31.60
CA HIS A 60 -4.27 -3.52 32.59
C HIS A 60 -4.82 -3.48 34.01
N VAL A 61 -5.58 -2.44 34.36
CA VAL A 61 -6.13 -2.26 35.71
C VAL A 61 -7.39 -3.11 35.93
N LEU A 62 -8.27 -3.22 34.94
CA LEU A 62 -9.60 -3.81 35.11
C LEU A 62 -9.81 -5.14 34.39
N GLY A 63 -8.84 -5.59 33.60
CA GLY A 63 -8.92 -6.86 32.86
C GLY A 63 -10.01 -6.87 31.78
N ALA A 64 -10.47 -5.71 31.32
CA ALA A 64 -11.56 -5.59 30.36
C ALA A 64 -11.44 -4.30 29.52
N VAL A 65 -12.15 -4.25 28.40
CA VAL A 65 -12.30 -3.04 27.56
C VAL A 65 -13.78 -2.65 27.50
N ALA A 66 -14.11 -1.45 27.97
CA ALA A 66 -15.47 -0.94 28.03
C ALA A 66 -15.58 0.49 27.49
N PHE A 67 -16.61 0.75 26.68
CA PHE A 67 -16.77 2.02 25.95
C PHE A 67 -16.87 3.24 26.89
N TRP A 68 -17.89 3.27 27.75
CA TRP A 68 -18.22 4.46 28.54
C TRP A 68 -17.12 4.87 29.53
N PRO A 69 -16.53 3.97 30.33
CA PRO A 69 -15.45 4.35 31.24
C PRO A 69 -14.25 4.95 30.51
N ILE A 70 -13.82 4.35 29.39
CA ILE A 70 -12.72 4.86 28.57
C ILE A 70 -13.11 6.22 27.95
N MET A 71 -14.33 6.36 27.45
CA MET A 71 -14.85 7.63 26.93
C MET A 71 -14.86 8.74 27.99
N THR A 72 -15.23 8.43 29.23
CA THR A 72 -15.22 9.38 30.34
C THR A 72 -13.80 9.85 30.64
N VAL A 73 -12.83 8.94 30.73
CA VAL A 73 -11.41 9.30 30.92
C VAL A 73 -10.91 10.16 29.76
N MET A 74 -11.20 9.77 28.51
CA MET A 74 -10.85 10.58 27.34
C MET A 74 -11.53 11.96 27.35
N GLY A 75 -12.77 12.05 27.82
CA GLY A 75 -13.50 13.30 28.00
C GLY A 75 -12.83 14.22 29.01
N LEU A 76 -12.40 13.68 30.15
CA LEU A 76 -11.66 14.42 31.17
C LEU A 76 -10.29 14.90 30.63
N VAL A 77 -9.54 14.02 29.97
CA VAL A 77 -8.26 14.40 29.33
C VAL A 77 -8.46 15.52 28.31
N THR A 78 -9.52 15.44 27.51
CA THR A 78 -9.86 16.47 26.51
C THR A 78 -10.24 17.78 27.18
N LEU A 79 -11.07 17.73 28.23
CA LEU A 79 -11.49 18.90 29.00
C LEU A 79 -10.29 19.58 29.66
N SER A 80 -9.37 18.84 30.28
CA SER A 80 -8.14 19.39 30.87
C SER A 80 -7.28 20.11 29.82
N GLY A 81 -7.11 19.53 28.63
CA GLY A 81 -6.41 20.19 27.52
C GLY A 81 -7.12 21.47 27.07
N GLY A 82 -8.45 21.46 27.03
CA GLY A 82 -9.28 22.63 26.75
C GLY A 82 -9.11 23.75 27.77
N VAL A 83 -9.21 23.43 29.07
CA VAL A 83 -8.96 24.37 30.17
C VAL A 83 -7.56 24.98 30.04
N LEU A 84 -6.54 24.17 29.75
CA LEU A 84 -5.18 24.64 29.55
C LEU A 84 -5.04 25.60 28.35
N TYR A 85 -5.70 25.26 27.24
CA TYR A 85 -5.73 26.07 26.03
C TYR A 85 -6.42 27.42 26.23
N PHE A 86 -7.51 27.46 27.00
CA PHE A 86 -8.23 28.70 27.32
C PHE A 86 -7.51 29.52 28.40
N ALA A 87 -6.94 28.90 29.44
CA ALA A 87 -6.16 29.59 30.46
C ALA A 87 -4.93 30.30 29.86
N THR A 88 -4.28 29.68 28.87
CA THR A 88 -3.15 30.28 28.14
C THR A 88 -3.57 31.33 27.10
N ARG A 89 -4.88 31.57 26.92
CA ARG A 89 -5.42 32.58 25.99
C ARG A 89 -5.37 34.01 26.57
N GLY A 90 -5.34 34.16 27.90
CA GLY A 90 -5.46 35.45 28.60
C GLY A 90 -4.17 36.29 28.72
N ASN A 91 -2.99 35.71 28.53
CA ASN A 91 -1.71 36.41 28.82
C ASN A 91 -1.02 37.05 27.59
N GLY A 92 -1.73 37.22 26.46
CA GLY A 92 -1.12 37.52 25.15
C GLY A 92 -1.54 38.84 24.49
N LEU A 93 -1.88 39.88 25.25
CA LEU A 93 -2.16 41.25 24.72
C LEU A 93 -0.93 42.17 24.70
N GLN A 94 0.29 41.64 24.53
CA GLN A 94 1.45 42.43 24.14
C GLN A 94 1.96 41.92 22.79
N SER A 95 1.72 42.71 21.74
CA SER A 95 2.32 42.51 20.43
C SER A 95 3.81 42.84 20.54
N ASP A 96 4.63 41.86 20.89
CA ASP A 96 6.07 42.01 20.74
C ASP A 96 6.39 42.18 19.25
N SER A 97 7.08 43.27 18.93
CA SER A 97 7.66 43.53 17.62
C SER A 97 8.49 42.32 17.15
N PRO A 98 8.48 42.00 15.85
CA PRO A 98 9.23 40.85 15.33
C PRO A 98 10.72 41.02 15.64
N PRO A 99 11.47 39.91 15.84
CA PRO A 99 12.92 39.97 16.02
C PRO A 99 13.56 40.71 14.85
N THR A 100 14.49 41.62 15.16
CA THR A 100 15.09 42.63 14.28
C THR A 100 15.81 42.07 13.04
N ASP A 101 16.02 40.74 12.97
CA ASP A 101 16.66 40.04 11.86
C ASP A 101 15.70 39.19 11.01
N ALA A 102 14.39 39.20 11.30
CA ALA A 102 13.40 38.56 10.44
C ALA A 102 13.00 39.53 9.32
N PRO A 103 13.12 39.17 8.03
CA PRO A 103 12.62 40.02 6.95
C PRO A 103 11.16 40.34 7.25
N GLN A 104 10.88 41.64 7.42
CA GLN A 104 9.53 42.16 7.64
C GLN A 104 8.61 41.54 6.60
N MET A 105 7.56 40.83 7.05
CA MET A 105 6.52 40.34 6.17
C MET A 105 5.88 41.55 5.49
N ALA A 106 6.25 41.78 4.23
CA ALA A 106 5.42 42.56 3.33
C ALA A 106 3.98 42.05 3.45
N ALA A 107 3.01 42.99 3.48
CA ALA A 107 1.59 42.65 3.48
C ALA A 107 1.33 41.55 2.43
N PRO A 108 0.52 40.52 2.74
CA PRO A 108 0.27 39.45 1.78
C PRO A 108 -0.21 40.10 0.48
N PRO A 109 0.49 39.87 -0.65
CA PRO A 109 0.09 40.45 -1.92
C PRO A 109 -1.38 40.08 -2.17
N GLN A 110 -2.17 41.01 -2.70
CA GLN A 110 -3.57 40.77 -3.04
C GLN A 110 -3.65 39.44 -3.81
N THR A 111 -4.34 38.45 -3.23
CA THR A 111 -4.45 37.13 -3.84
C THR A 111 -5.18 37.27 -5.16
N SER A 112 -4.49 36.96 -6.27
CA SER A 112 -5.11 37.05 -7.59
C SER A 112 -6.25 36.03 -7.72
N ARG A 113 -7.24 36.33 -8.57
CA ARG A 113 -8.36 35.40 -8.86
C ARG A 113 -7.84 34.02 -9.29
N THR A 114 -6.74 33.98 -10.05
CA THR A 114 -6.07 32.74 -10.47
C THR A 114 -5.55 31.92 -9.28
N GLN A 115 -4.92 32.55 -8.29
CA GLN A 115 -4.43 31.84 -7.11
C GLN A 115 -5.56 31.25 -6.28
N THR A 116 -6.69 31.97 -6.17
CA THR A 116 -7.89 31.46 -5.50
C THR A 116 -8.50 30.28 -6.25
N ALA A 117 -8.58 30.36 -7.58
CA ALA A 117 -9.05 29.25 -8.41
C ALA A 117 -8.15 28.01 -8.28
N LEU A 118 -6.82 28.18 -8.31
CA LEU A 118 -5.87 27.09 -8.11
C LEU A 118 -5.98 26.45 -6.72
N PHE A 119 -6.22 27.25 -5.67
CA PHE A 119 -6.45 26.71 -4.34
C PHE A 119 -7.67 25.78 -4.32
N TRP A 120 -8.81 26.24 -4.85
CA TRP A 120 -10.03 25.42 -4.87
C TRP A 120 -9.90 24.22 -5.80
N LEU A 121 -9.17 24.34 -6.92
CA LEU A 121 -8.88 23.22 -7.81
C LEU A 121 -8.14 22.10 -7.08
N PHE A 122 -7.00 22.39 -6.44
CA PHE A 122 -6.21 21.37 -5.74
C PHE A 122 -6.92 20.85 -4.49
N ALA A 123 -7.65 21.70 -3.77
CA ALA A 123 -8.45 21.28 -2.62
C ALA A 123 -9.60 20.35 -3.04
N ALA A 124 -10.30 20.66 -4.13
CA ALA A 124 -11.36 19.82 -4.67
C ALA A 124 -10.80 18.47 -5.15
N TRP A 125 -9.67 18.47 -5.85
CA TRP A 125 -9.06 17.23 -6.34
C TRP A 125 -8.54 16.34 -5.19
N ALA A 126 -7.89 16.93 -4.18
CA ALA A 126 -7.54 16.22 -2.95
C ALA A 126 -8.78 15.62 -2.25
N THR A 127 -9.91 16.34 -2.28
CA THR A 127 -11.18 15.85 -1.73
C THR A 127 -11.74 14.70 -2.54
N VAL A 128 -11.63 14.72 -3.88
CA VAL A 128 -12.05 13.60 -4.74
C VAL A 128 -11.32 12.31 -4.37
N HIS A 129 -10.01 12.36 -4.12
CA HIS A 129 -9.24 11.21 -3.65
C HIS A 129 -9.74 10.68 -2.30
N LEU A 130 -10.04 11.57 -1.34
CA LEU A 130 -10.63 11.18 -0.07
C LEU A 130 -12.05 10.60 -0.20
N VAL A 131 -12.83 11.05 -1.19
CA VAL A 131 -14.15 10.47 -1.49
C VAL A 131 -14.01 9.05 -2.02
N PHE A 132 -13.06 8.78 -2.92
CA PHE A 132 -12.78 7.42 -3.37
C PHE A 132 -12.37 6.51 -2.20
N VAL A 133 -11.48 6.99 -1.33
CA VAL A 133 -11.11 6.30 -0.08
C VAL A 133 -12.33 6.02 0.79
N ALA A 134 -13.21 7.00 0.98
CA ALA A 134 -14.40 6.84 1.80
C ALA A 134 -15.37 5.80 1.22
N ILE A 135 -15.54 5.75 -0.10
CA ILE A 135 -16.37 4.73 -0.76
C ILE A 135 -15.80 3.34 -0.46
N GLU A 136 -14.49 3.16 -0.61
CA GLU A 136 -13.83 1.87 -0.33
C GLU A 136 -13.98 1.48 1.15
N ILE A 137 -13.63 2.35 2.10
CA ILE A 137 -13.75 2.05 3.55
C ILE A 137 -15.19 1.70 3.95
N LEU A 138 -16.19 2.36 3.38
CA LEU A 138 -17.58 2.18 3.76
C LEU A 138 -18.21 0.91 3.18
N HIS A 139 -17.67 0.36 2.09
CA HIS A 139 -18.28 -0.77 1.38
C HIS A 139 -17.39 -2.01 1.40
N ARG A 140 -16.08 -1.87 1.19
CA ARG A 140 -15.15 -3.00 1.08
C ARG A 140 -14.78 -3.54 2.47
N PRO A 141 -14.93 -4.86 2.71
CA PRO A 141 -14.49 -5.47 3.96
C PRO A 141 -12.96 -5.46 4.08
N ILE A 142 -12.41 -5.81 5.25
CA ILE A 142 -10.95 -5.85 5.49
C ILE A 142 -10.27 -6.73 4.44
N PHE A 143 -9.62 -6.08 3.47
CA PHE A 143 -9.22 -6.72 2.21
C PHE A 143 -7.75 -7.16 2.17
N PRO A 144 -6.75 -6.34 2.59
CA PRO A 144 -5.35 -6.73 2.48
C PRO A 144 -5.02 -7.94 3.36
N TRP A 145 -4.30 -8.91 2.80
CA TRP A 145 -3.88 -10.12 3.53
C TRP A 145 -3.17 -9.84 4.84
N ASP A 146 -2.22 -8.90 4.87
CA ASP A 146 -1.51 -8.55 6.10
C ASP A 146 -2.44 -7.91 7.15
N ALA A 147 -3.53 -7.26 6.72
CA ALA A 147 -4.54 -6.70 7.64
C ALA A 147 -5.33 -7.80 8.36
N TRP A 148 -5.96 -8.71 7.61
CA TRP A 148 -6.79 -9.76 8.22
C TRP A 148 -5.99 -10.96 8.73
N LEU A 149 -4.72 -11.12 8.36
CA LEU A 149 -3.83 -12.08 9.02
C LEU A 149 -3.40 -11.56 10.39
N ASN A 150 -2.88 -10.33 10.46
CA ASN A 150 -2.17 -9.86 11.67
C ASN A 150 -2.98 -8.85 12.48
N TRP A 151 -3.19 -7.66 11.93
CA TRP A 151 -3.64 -6.49 12.68
C TRP A 151 -5.10 -6.58 13.10
N MET A 152 -5.99 -6.84 12.13
CA MET A 152 -7.43 -6.90 12.35
C MET A 152 -7.87 -8.24 12.91
N TYR A 153 -7.16 -9.34 12.64
CA TYR A 153 -7.37 -10.62 13.33
C TYR A 153 -7.28 -10.44 14.85
N ARG A 154 -6.19 -9.80 15.30
CA ARG A 154 -5.95 -9.52 16.71
C ARG A 154 -7.03 -8.61 17.31
N ALA A 155 -7.38 -7.53 16.61
CA ALA A 155 -8.46 -6.64 17.03
C ALA A 155 -9.80 -7.36 17.20
N LYS A 156 -10.14 -8.24 16.25
CA LYS A 156 -11.37 -9.04 16.24
C LYS A 156 -11.39 -10.05 17.39
N ALA A 157 -10.28 -10.74 17.64
CA ALA A 157 -10.13 -11.66 18.77
C ALA A 157 -10.31 -10.94 20.13
N TRP A 158 -9.66 -9.78 20.31
CA TRP A 158 -9.81 -8.95 21.51
C TRP A 158 -11.22 -8.41 21.68
N TYR A 159 -11.89 -8.04 20.59
CA TYR A 159 -13.26 -7.54 20.63
C TYR A 159 -14.22 -8.61 21.16
N TYR A 160 -14.18 -9.84 20.62
CA TYR A 160 -15.05 -10.92 21.09
C TYR A 160 -14.71 -11.37 22.52
N SER A 161 -13.45 -11.28 22.92
CA SER A 161 -13.00 -11.63 24.27
C SER A 161 -13.23 -10.51 25.30
N ARG A 162 -13.54 -9.28 24.85
CA ARG A 162 -13.73 -8.06 25.67
C ARG A 162 -12.54 -7.67 26.55
N HIS A 163 -11.35 -8.19 26.26
CA HIS A 163 -10.10 -7.85 26.94
C HIS A 163 -8.93 -7.99 25.97
N ILE A 164 -7.82 -7.32 26.28
CA ILE A 164 -6.56 -7.37 25.52
C ILE A 164 -5.63 -8.37 26.19
N PHE A 165 -5.18 -9.35 25.41
CA PHE A 165 -4.28 -10.43 25.83
C PHE A 165 -3.18 -10.65 24.78
N ALA A 166 -2.07 -11.26 25.20
CA ALA A 166 -0.99 -11.67 24.30
C ALA A 166 -1.39 -12.93 23.51
N LEU A 167 -0.98 -13.00 22.24
CA LEU A 167 -1.21 -14.17 21.38
C LEU A 167 0.10 -14.95 21.25
N ASP A 168 0.02 -16.26 21.10
CA ASP A 168 1.19 -17.11 20.87
C ASP A 168 1.59 -17.13 19.39
N SER A 169 2.79 -17.59 19.09
CA SER A 169 3.17 -17.93 17.72
C SER A 169 2.58 -19.30 17.33
N PRO A 170 2.39 -19.58 16.03
CA PRO A 170 1.98 -20.91 15.57
C PRO A 170 2.94 -22.01 16.05
N ALA A 171 4.25 -21.71 16.15
CA ALA A 171 5.25 -22.64 16.66
C ALA A 171 5.04 -22.99 18.13
N GLN A 172 4.75 -21.99 18.97
CA GLN A 172 4.45 -22.18 20.40
C GLN A 172 3.16 -23.00 20.62
N TRP A 173 2.17 -22.82 19.74
CA TRP A 173 0.97 -23.64 19.76
C TRP A 173 1.29 -25.10 19.38
N LEU A 174 2.15 -25.30 18.38
CA LEU A 174 2.52 -26.63 17.88
C LEU A 174 3.38 -27.41 18.88
N ASP A 175 4.33 -26.77 19.56
CA ASP A 175 5.20 -27.41 20.56
C ASP A 175 4.58 -27.46 21.97
N GLY A 176 3.54 -26.65 22.25
CA GLY A 176 2.77 -26.65 23.50
C GLY A 176 3.40 -25.83 24.61
N SER A 177 4.39 -25.02 24.28
CA SER A 177 4.93 -23.98 25.15
C SER A 177 4.00 -22.76 25.24
N GLY A 178 3.00 -22.66 24.34
CA GLY A 178 2.01 -21.59 24.31
C GLY A 178 1.15 -21.48 25.57
N GLN A 179 0.82 -20.25 25.97
CA GLN A 179 -0.03 -19.92 27.12
C GLN A 179 -1.38 -19.31 26.72
N SER A 180 -1.54 -18.90 25.46
CA SER A 180 -2.73 -18.30 24.88
C SER A 180 -3.46 -19.29 23.98
N ALA A 181 -4.79 -19.26 24.02
CA ALA A 181 -5.59 -20.06 23.09
C ALA A 181 -5.37 -19.62 21.63
N TYR A 182 -5.22 -18.32 21.40
CA TYR A 182 -5.06 -17.76 20.07
C TYR A 182 -3.59 -17.71 19.66
N ASN A 183 -3.32 -18.07 18.40
CA ASN A 183 -2.01 -18.03 17.79
C ASN A 183 -1.99 -17.12 16.55
N LEU A 184 -0.86 -16.46 16.30
CA LEU A 184 -0.67 -15.54 15.19
C LEU A 184 0.82 -15.41 14.82
N ALA A 185 1.17 -15.42 13.52
CA ALA A 185 2.56 -15.25 13.09
C ALA A 185 3.15 -13.90 13.50
N GLY A 186 2.43 -12.79 13.26
CA GLY A 186 2.78 -11.46 13.74
C GLY A 186 2.43 -11.19 15.19
N ASN A 187 2.50 -12.17 16.11
CA ASN A 187 2.10 -12.00 17.52
C ASN A 187 2.89 -10.89 18.26
N HIS A 188 4.14 -10.67 17.88
CA HIS A 188 5.04 -9.67 18.46
C HIS A 188 4.80 -8.24 17.95
N TYR A 189 3.91 -8.03 16.96
CA TYR A 189 3.65 -6.69 16.42
C TYR A 189 3.06 -5.73 17.47
N PRO A 190 3.33 -4.40 17.38
CA PRO A 190 2.77 -3.41 18.29
C PRO A 190 1.23 -3.32 18.26
N THR A 191 0.66 -2.71 19.28
CA THR A 191 -0.79 -2.77 19.54
C THR A 191 -1.60 -1.57 19.03
N PHE A 192 -0.97 -0.53 18.47
CA PHE A 192 -1.70 0.68 18.03
C PHE A 192 -2.84 0.38 17.06
N VAL A 193 -2.53 -0.26 15.92
CA VAL A 193 -3.55 -0.55 14.88
C VAL A 193 -4.64 -1.48 15.39
N PRO A 194 -4.32 -2.59 16.10
CA PRO A 194 -5.36 -3.45 16.67
C PRO A 194 -6.25 -2.73 17.69
N VAL A 195 -5.69 -1.82 18.51
CA VAL A 195 -6.48 -1.02 19.46
C VAL A 195 -7.46 -0.10 18.74
N LEU A 196 -7.11 0.46 17.58
CA LEU A 196 -8.05 1.29 16.81
C LEU A 196 -9.23 0.49 16.27
N GLY A 197 -8.97 -0.71 15.71
CA GLY A 197 -10.01 -1.61 15.25
C GLY A 197 -10.92 -2.09 16.39
N LEU A 198 -10.31 -2.46 17.52
CA LEU A 198 -11.02 -2.81 18.76
C LEU A 198 -11.91 -1.66 19.22
N TRP A 199 -11.36 -0.45 19.32
CA TRP A 199 -12.09 0.73 19.79
C TRP A 199 -13.31 1.06 18.91
N ALA A 200 -13.14 1.00 17.59
CA ALA A 200 -14.23 1.21 16.65
C ALA A 200 -15.33 0.13 16.82
N ALA A 201 -14.95 -1.15 16.96
CA ALA A 201 -15.89 -2.24 17.20
C ALA A 201 -16.60 -2.11 18.57
N THR A 202 -15.88 -1.73 19.62
CA THR A 202 -16.43 -1.46 20.95
C THR A 202 -17.45 -0.32 20.93
N ALA A 203 -17.17 0.76 20.19
CA ALA A 203 -18.11 1.88 20.02
C ALA A 203 -19.36 1.48 19.23
N LEU A 204 -19.20 0.63 18.20
CA LEU A 204 -20.31 0.09 17.40
C LEU A 204 -21.16 -0.94 18.16
N GLY A 205 -20.59 -1.58 19.18
CA GLY A 205 -21.21 -2.71 19.89
C GLY A 205 -21.27 -4.00 19.07
N ARG A 206 -20.65 -4.03 17.88
CA ARG A 206 -20.53 -5.19 16.99
C ARG A 206 -19.25 -5.10 16.18
N TRP A 207 -18.73 -6.24 15.74
CA TRP A 207 -17.71 -6.25 14.69
C TRP A 207 -18.36 -5.92 13.34
N SER A 208 -17.76 -4.99 12.60
CA SER A 208 -18.18 -4.62 11.24
C SER A 208 -16.94 -4.70 10.36
N GLU A 209 -16.97 -5.53 9.31
CA GLU A 209 -15.81 -5.75 8.43
C GLU A 209 -15.39 -4.48 7.65
N THR A 210 -16.23 -3.45 7.64
CA THR A 210 -15.99 -2.17 6.96
C THR A 210 -15.70 -1.05 7.96
N LEU A 211 -16.64 -0.75 8.87
CA LEU A 211 -16.61 0.45 9.70
C LEU A 211 -15.48 0.48 10.74
N VAL A 212 -14.89 -0.67 11.07
CA VAL A 212 -13.68 -0.71 11.94
C VAL A 212 -12.48 0.00 11.30
N ASN A 213 -12.49 0.18 9.97
CA ASN A 213 -11.46 0.91 9.23
C ASN A 213 -11.71 2.43 9.15
N LEU A 214 -12.86 2.94 9.60
CA LEU A 214 -13.20 4.36 9.52
C LEU A 214 -12.15 5.32 10.15
N PRO A 215 -11.41 4.96 11.23
CA PRO A 215 -10.27 5.76 11.69
C PRO A 215 -9.26 6.16 10.60
N VAL A 216 -9.07 5.32 9.57
CA VAL A 216 -8.11 5.57 8.49
C VAL A 216 -8.56 6.73 7.59
N LEU A 217 -9.86 6.94 7.41
CA LEU A 217 -10.37 8.12 6.70
C LEU A 217 -9.98 9.41 7.43
N CYS A 218 -10.11 9.43 8.77
CA CYS A 218 -9.65 10.53 9.59
C CYS A 218 -8.13 10.74 9.44
N CYS A 219 -7.34 9.65 9.35
CA CYS A 219 -5.90 9.70 9.07
C CYS A 219 -5.60 10.42 7.75
N GLY A 220 -6.30 10.10 6.65
CA GLY A 220 -6.13 10.78 5.36
C GLY A 220 -6.40 12.28 5.43
N ILE A 221 -7.50 12.68 6.09
CA ILE A 221 -7.84 14.10 6.31
C ILE A 221 -6.75 14.79 7.15
N ALA A 222 -6.29 14.15 8.22
CA ALA A 222 -5.28 14.69 9.10
C ALA A 222 -3.92 14.87 8.43
N LEU A 223 -3.50 13.92 7.58
CA LEU A 223 -2.28 14.03 6.75
C LEU A 223 -2.33 15.28 5.87
N ALA A 224 -3.44 15.50 5.15
CA ALA A 224 -3.62 16.66 4.29
C ALA A 224 -3.60 17.98 5.07
N LEU A 225 -4.33 18.06 6.18
CA LEU A 225 -4.38 19.26 7.03
C LEU A 225 -3.02 19.57 7.67
N ALA A 226 -2.31 18.54 8.15
CA ALA A 226 -0.98 18.67 8.75
C ALA A 226 0.02 19.21 7.74
N LEU A 227 0.10 18.61 6.55
CA LEU A 227 1.02 19.02 5.50
C LEU A 227 0.69 20.42 4.98
N TYR A 228 -0.59 20.70 4.70
CA TYR A 228 -1.06 22.04 4.31
C TYR A 228 -0.61 23.09 5.33
N GLY A 229 -0.88 22.87 6.61
CA GLY A 229 -0.52 23.78 7.68
C GLY A 229 1.00 23.99 7.83
N GLN A 230 1.80 22.93 7.70
CA GLN A 230 3.27 23.02 7.72
C GLN A 230 3.81 23.83 6.54
N CYS A 231 3.29 23.62 5.33
CA CYS A 231 3.64 24.42 4.15
C CYS A 231 3.28 25.90 4.33
N ARG A 232 2.11 26.19 4.91
CA ARG A 232 1.67 27.57 5.21
C ARG A 232 2.59 28.26 6.20
N GLU A 233 2.98 27.59 7.29
CA GLU A 233 3.93 28.13 8.26
C GLU A 233 5.33 28.35 7.67
N CYS A 234 5.70 27.60 6.62
CA CYS A 234 6.95 27.80 5.88
C CYS A 234 6.92 28.93 4.85
N GLY A 235 5.77 29.62 4.68
CA GLY A 235 5.64 30.79 3.80
C GLY A 235 5.14 30.49 2.39
N LEU A 236 4.72 29.27 2.09
CA LEU A 236 4.07 28.95 0.81
C LEU A 236 2.69 29.59 0.73
N ALA A 237 2.28 30.09 -0.44
CA ALA A 237 0.93 30.61 -0.68
C ALA A 237 -0.16 29.53 -0.49
N ARG A 238 -1.43 29.94 -0.33
CA ARG A 238 -2.54 29.01 -0.06
C ARG A 238 -2.65 27.89 -1.11
N TRP A 239 -2.58 28.26 -2.39
CA TRP A 239 -2.68 27.30 -3.49
C TRP A 239 -1.47 26.35 -3.56
N GLN A 240 -0.27 26.81 -3.20
CA GLN A 240 0.94 25.97 -3.18
C GLN A 240 0.87 24.95 -2.03
N ALA A 241 0.37 25.36 -0.87
CA ALA A 241 0.14 24.46 0.25
C ALA A 241 -0.97 23.44 -0.08
N ALA A 242 -2.05 23.86 -0.77
CA ALA A 242 -3.09 22.95 -1.25
C ALA A 242 -2.55 21.97 -2.30
N LEU A 243 -1.67 22.43 -3.21
CA LEU A 243 -0.95 21.57 -4.14
C LEU A 243 -0.13 20.51 -3.39
N CYS A 244 0.56 20.84 -2.30
CA CYS A 244 1.32 19.86 -1.53
C CYS A 244 0.42 18.79 -0.88
N ALA A 245 -0.72 19.19 -0.32
CA ALA A 245 -1.69 18.24 0.23
C ALA A 245 -2.29 17.34 -0.87
N TYR A 246 -2.58 17.92 -2.03
CA TYR A 246 -3.01 17.18 -3.23
C TYR A 246 -1.93 16.20 -3.71
N LEU A 247 -0.68 16.62 -3.85
CA LEU A 247 0.43 15.75 -4.28
C LEU A 247 0.57 14.55 -3.34
N LEU A 248 0.43 14.74 -2.01
CA LEU A 248 0.47 13.62 -1.07
C LEU A 248 -0.70 12.64 -1.28
N LEU A 249 -1.93 13.16 -1.37
CA LEU A 249 -3.13 12.33 -1.47
C LEU A 249 -3.33 11.69 -2.85
N SER A 250 -2.71 12.25 -3.90
CA SER A 250 -2.74 11.69 -5.25
C SER A 250 -1.68 10.62 -5.49
N ILE A 251 -0.73 10.39 -4.56
CA ILE A 251 0.20 9.25 -4.68
C ILE A 251 -0.64 7.95 -4.65
N PRO A 252 -0.58 7.09 -5.69
CA PRO A 252 -1.45 5.92 -5.77
C PRO A 252 -1.28 4.98 -4.58
N LEU A 253 -0.05 4.78 -4.10
CA LEU A 253 0.22 3.96 -2.93
C LEU A 253 -0.39 4.52 -1.63
N VAL A 254 -0.34 5.85 -1.43
CA VAL A 254 -1.02 6.52 -0.30
C VAL A 254 -2.52 6.27 -0.39
N GLY A 255 -3.09 6.43 -1.60
CA GLY A 255 -4.49 6.14 -1.89
C GLY A 255 -4.88 4.69 -1.58
N ALA A 256 -4.06 3.70 -1.98
CA ALA A 256 -4.33 2.29 -1.74
C ALA A 256 -4.32 1.92 -0.26
N HIS A 257 -3.34 2.39 0.53
CA HIS A 257 -3.32 2.12 1.96
C HIS A 257 -4.43 2.85 2.74
N LEU A 258 -4.86 4.04 2.27
CA LEU A 258 -6.03 4.71 2.83
C LEU A 258 -7.32 3.96 2.49
N ALA A 259 -7.49 3.54 1.24
CA ALA A 259 -8.71 2.89 0.74
C ALA A 259 -8.90 1.47 1.28
N LEU A 260 -7.85 0.64 1.27
CA LEU A 260 -7.92 -0.75 1.69
C LEU A 260 -7.78 -0.93 3.21
N ALA A 261 -7.11 0.03 3.87
CA ALA A 261 -7.04 0.17 5.33
C ALA A 261 -6.58 -1.10 6.09
N GLY A 262 -6.76 -1.11 7.41
CA GLY A 262 -6.45 -2.26 8.27
C GLY A 262 -4.96 -2.54 8.54
N GLN A 263 -4.04 -1.74 8.00
CA GLN A 263 -2.57 -1.92 8.15
C GLN A 263 -1.89 -0.75 8.87
N ALA A 264 -0.64 -0.95 9.29
CA ALA A 264 0.16 0.05 10.02
C ALA A 264 0.83 1.11 9.15
N ASP A 265 1.13 0.84 7.88
CA ASP A 265 2.05 1.67 7.09
C ASP A 265 1.54 3.11 6.84
N ILE A 266 0.22 3.30 6.69
CA ILE A 266 -0.35 4.65 6.55
C ILE A 266 -0.33 5.45 7.87
N TRP A 267 -0.45 4.77 9.00
CA TRP A 267 -0.27 5.41 10.32
C TRP A 267 1.20 5.78 10.54
N MET A 268 2.13 4.96 10.05
CA MET A 268 3.56 5.29 10.03
C MET A 268 3.85 6.52 9.16
N ALA A 269 3.18 6.70 8.01
CA ALA A 269 3.27 7.95 7.26
C ALA A 269 2.82 9.17 8.09
N GLY A 270 1.82 8.98 8.95
CA GLY A 270 1.41 9.96 9.95
C GLY A 270 2.46 10.25 11.02
N PHE A 271 2.90 9.25 11.77
CA PHE A 271 3.84 9.42 12.88
C PHE A 271 5.27 9.72 12.42
N THR A 272 5.86 8.86 11.59
CA THR A 272 7.20 9.04 11.05
C THR A 272 7.23 10.20 10.06
N GLY A 273 6.37 10.18 9.05
CA GLY A 273 6.40 11.15 7.97
C GLY A 273 6.15 12.58 8.43
N LEU A 274 5.08 12.84 9.18
CA LEU A 274 4.85 14.17 9.77
C LEU A 274 5.89 14.49 10.86
N GLY A 275 6.41 13.49 11.58
CA GLY A 275 7.53 13.67 12.50
C GLY A 275 8.75 14.28 11.81
N PHE A 276 9.15 13.74 10.66
CA PHE A 276 10.23 14.29 9.84
C PHE A 276 9.86 15.65 9.22
N VAL A 277 8.60 15.91 8.84
CA VAL A 277 8.15 17.25 8.42
C VAL A 277 8.40 18.29 9.52
N ALA A 278 7.94 18.02 10.74
CA ALA A 278 8.14 18.91 11.88
C ALA A 278 9.63 19.07 12.22
N LEU A 279 10.41 17.98 12.17
CA LEU A 279 11.85 18.01 12.41
C LEU A 279 12.58 18.88 11.38
N LEU A 280 12.30 18.68 10.08
CA LEU A 280 12.87 19.49 8.99
C LEU A 280 12.50 20.97 9.15
N HIS A 281 11.22 21.28 9.41
CA HIS A 281 10.77 22.64 9.67
C HIS A 281 11.54 23.25 10.87
N GLY A 282 11.62 22.51 11.98
CA GLY A 282 12.31 22.90 13.19
C GLY A 282 13.80 23.18 12.98
N MET A 283 14.50 22.31 12.25
CA MET A 283 15.93 22.48 11.94
C MET A 283 16.17 23.68 11.02
N VAL A 284 15.37 23.83 9.96
CA VAL A 284 15.54 24.92 8.98
C VAL A 284 15.24 26.29 9.63
N ARG A 285 14.15 26.40 10.39
CA ARG A 285 13.69 27.66 11.02
C ARG A 285 14.16 27.86 12.46
N ARG A 286 14.95 26.93 13.03
CA ARG A 286 15.37 26.91 14.45
C ARG A 286 14.21 26.98 15.45
N ARG A 287 13.12 26.28 15.16
CA ARG A 287 11.94 26.22 16.04
C ARG A 287 11.98 24.99 16.92
N ARG A 288 12.29 25.17 18.21
CA ARG A 288 12.38 24.08 19.19
C ARG A 288 11.08 23.31 19.33
N SER A 289 9.93 23.98 19.30
CA SER A 289 8.61 23.33 19.37
C SER A 289 8.40 22.32 18.24
N GLN A 290 8.80 22.66 17.02
CA GLN A 290 8.72 21.77 15.86
C GLN A 290 9.71 20.61 15.94
N ILE A 291 10.92 20.83 16.48
CA ILE A 291 11.88 19.74 16.74
C ILE A 291 11.30 18.77 17.77
N LEU A 292 10.79 19.27 18.89
CA LEU A 292 10.18 18.45 19.94
C LEU A 292 8.97 17.68 19.44
N LEU A 293 8.09 18.34 18.67
CA LEU A 293 6.95 17.68 18.02
C LEU A 293 7.42 16.58 17.07
N GLY A 294 8.45 16.85 16.25
CA GLY A 294 9.00 15.87 15.33
C GLY A 294 9.58 14.64 16.01
N LEU A 295 10.36 14.85 17.08
CA LEU A 295 10.91 13.76 17.90
C LEU A 295 9.82 12.99 18.65
N ALA A 296 8.82 13.67 19.20
CA ALA A 296 7.70 13.02 19.89
C ALA A 296 6.89 12.13 18.93
N MET A 297 6.58 12.64 17.73
CA MET A 297 5.89 11.87 16.70
C MET A 297 6.70 10.65 16.24
N ALA A 298 8.01 10.81 15.99
CA ALA A 298 8.88 9.70 15.63
C ALA A 298 9.03 8.67 16.77
N ALA A 299 9.07 9.10 18.04
CA ALA A 299 9.09 8.19 19.18
C ALA A 299 7.78 7.41 19.31
N LEU A 300 6.63 8.06 19.13
CA LEU A 300 5.32 7.40 19.15
C LEU A 300 5.15 6.37 18.03
N ALA A 301 5.87 6.51 16.91
CA ALA A 301 5.87 5.53 15.83
C ALA A 301 6.32 4.13 16.29
N THR A 302 7.13 4.02 17.36
CA THR A 302 7.55 2.75 17.96
C THR A 302 6.37 1.90 18.48
N GLY A 303 5.30 2.57 18.92
CA GLY A 303 4.06 1.91 19.35
C GLY A 303 3.17 1.46 18.20
N VAL A 304 3.50 1.84 16.96
CA VAL A 304 2.70 1.55 15.75
C VAL A 304 3.25 0.38 14.98
N LYS A 305 4.57 0.37 14.73
CA LYS A 305 5.28 -0.67 13.99
C LYS A 305 6.71 -0.79 14.51
N LEU A 306 7.33 -1.97 14.41
CA LEU A 306 8.70 -2.19 14.91
C LEU A 306 9.72 -1.27 14.23
N GLU A 307 9.55 -1.02 12.93
CA GLU A 307 10.39 -0.11 12.15
C GLU A 307 10.35 1.33 12.69
N GLY A 308 9.34 1.69 13.49
CA GLY A 308 9.29 2.97 14.20
C GLY A 308 10.50 3.22 15.09
N GLY A 309 11.11 2.17 15.66
CA GLY A 309 12.38 2.28 16.41
C GLY A 309 13.54 2.72 15.50
N VAL A 310 13.65 2.10 14.33
CA VAL A 310 14.65 2.46 13.30
C VAL A 310 14.45 3.90 12.86
N TRP A 311 13.21 4.33 12.64
CA TRP A 311 12.91 5.69 12.19
C TRP A 311 13.12 6.74 13.28
N PHE A 312 12.91 6.40 14.54
CA PHE A 312 13.27 7.27 15.65
C PHE A 312 14.78 7.48 15.74
N ALA A 313 15.57 6.39 15.62
CA ALA A 313 17.03 6.50 15.53
C ALA A 313 17.46 7.33 14.32
N ALA A 314 16.84 7.15 13.16
CA ALA A 314 17.08 7.95 11.96
C ALA A 314 16.75 9.44 12.17
N ALA A 315 15.69 9.76 12.92
CA ALA A 315 15.33 11.13 13.26
C ALA A 315 16.38 11.79 14.17
N LEU A 316 16.88 11.06 15.18
CA LEU A 316 17.97 11.51 16.04
C LEU A 316 19.27 11.73 15.26
N LEU A 317 19.62 10.78 14.38
CA LEU A 317 20.79 10.87 13.52
C LEU A 317 20.70 12.07 12.57
N THR A 318 19.52 12.28 11.96
CA THR A 318 19.25 13.43 11.09
C THR A 318 19.43 14.74 11.84
N LEU A 319 18.88 14.85 13.05
CA LEU A 319 19.04 16.02 13.90
C LEU A 319 20.51 16.25 14.28
N GLY A 320 21.21 15.20 14.72
CA GLY A 320 22.62 15.25 15.11
C GLY A 320 23.51 15.72 13.96
N LEU A 321 23.42 15.08 12.79
CA LEU A 321 24.22 15.44 11.62
C LEU A 321 23.89 16.82 11.05
N ALA A 322 22.62 17.26 11.10
CA ALA A 322 22.25 18.57 10.59
C ALA A 322 22.60 19.72 11.55
N ALA A 323 22.34 19.54 12.85
CA ALA A 323 22.54 20.58 13.88
C ALA A 323 23.96 20.57 14.47
N TYR A 324 24.54 19.39 14.69
CA TYR A 324 25.82 19.18 15.38
C TYR A 324 26.73 18.21 14.59
N PRO A 325 27.10 18.53 13.33
CA PRO A 325 27.79 17.59 12.44
C PRO A 325 29.12 17.10 13.00
N ARG A 326 29.94 17.98 13.59
CA ARG A 326 31.28 17.61 14.07
C ARG A 326 31.23 16.63 15.25
N SER A 327 30.43 16.93 16.26
CA SER A 327 30.30 16.05 17.43
C SER A 327 29.62 14.73 17.07
N THR A 328 28.63 14.76 16.18
CA THR A 328 27.95 13.54 15.73
C THR A 328 28.90 12.67 14.90
N LEU A 329 29.65 13.25 13.96
CA LEU A 329 30.66 12.51 13.19
C LEU A 329 31.79 11.98 14.08
N ALA A 330 32.24 12.76 15.06
CA ALA A 330 33.24 12.29 16.03
C ALA A 330 32.70 11.13 16.88
N ALA A 331 31.45 11.20 17.35
CA ALA A 331 30.81 10.12 18.08
C ALA A 331 30.63 8.86 17.22
N LEU A 332 30.24 9.00 15.95
CA LEU A 332 30.15 7.89 15.00
C LEU A 332 31.52 7.29 14.69
N ALA A 333 32.54 8.12 14.47
CA ALA A 333 33.92 7.66 14.22
C ALA A 333 34.50 6.95 15.45
N LEU A 334 34.25 7.47 16.65
CA LEU A 334 34.66 6.82 17.90
C LEU A 334 33.92 5.49 18.08
N SER A 335 32.61 5.45 17.86
CA SER A 335 31.81 4.22 17.97
C SER A 335 32.26 3.17 16.95
N GLY A 336 32.50 3.58 15.70
CA GLY A 336 33.04 2.71 14.65
C GLY A 336 34.46 2.24 14.95
N GLY A 337 35.33 3.12 15.46
CA GLY A 337 36.67 2.77 15.90
C GLY A 337 36.66 1.76 17.05
N LEU A 338 35.79 1.95 18.05
CA LEU A 338 35.59 1.00 19.14
C LEU A 338 35.04 -0.34 18.63
N ALA A 339 34.13 -0.33 17.66
CA ALA A 339 33.63 -1.56 17.03
C ALA A 339 34.74 -2.31 16.27
N VAL A 340 35.60 -1.60 15.53
CA VAL A 340 36.75 -2.18 14.82
C VAL A 340 37.79 -2.72 15.80
N LEU A 341 38.08 -2.00 16.88
CA LEU A 341 38.99 -2.48 17.94
C LEU A 341 38.43 -3.70 18.66
N GLY A 342 37.13 -3.69 18.97
CA GLY A 342 36.43 -4.84 19.54
C GLY A 342 36.52 -6.04 18.60
N TRP A 343 36.23 -5.85 17.31
CA TRP A 343 36.37 -6.88 16.28
C TRP A 343 37.80 -7.44 16.20
N ALA A 344 38.81 -6.56 16.17
CA ALA A 344 40.22 -6.96 16.16
C ALA A 344 40.64 -7.70 17.44
N ALA A 345 40.00 -7.40 18.57
CA ALA A 345 40.17 -8.10 19.84
C ALA A 345 39.32 -9.38 19.98
N GLY A 346 38.59 -9.77 18.93
CA GLY A 346 37.72 -10.96 18.93
C GLY A 346 36.34 -10.74 19.57
N VAL A 347 36.01 -9.52 19.98
CA VAL A 347 34.69 -9.14 20.51
C VAL A 347 33.78 -8.77 19.35
N THR A 348 33.03 -9.75 18.84
CA THR A 348 32.04 -9.52 17.77
C THR A 348 30.63 -9.34 18.30
N TYR A 349 30.36 -9.74 19.55
CA TYR A 349 29.04 -9.71 20.18
C TYR A 349 29.13 -9.22 21.63
N LEU A 350 28.18 -8.39 22.03
CA LEU A 350 28.00 -7.90 23.39
C LEU A 350 26.53 -8.05 23.80
N GLU A 351 26.28 -8.75 24.91
CA GLU A 351 24.96 -8.75 25.53
C GLU A 351 24.80 -7.49 26.38
N LEU A 352 23.92 -6.57 25.98
CA LEU A 352 23.62 -5.39 26.76
C LEU A 352 22.44 -5.68 27.70
N PRO A 353 22.58 -5.50 29.02
CA PRO A 353 21.47 -5.67 29.94
C PRO A 353 20.24 -4.88 29.50
N VAL A 354 19.07 -5.52 29.47
CA VAL A 354 17.76 -4.94 29.07
C VAL A 354 17.62 -4.62 27.57
N LEU A 355 18.70 -4.22 26.90
CA LEU A 355 18.68 -3.78 25.51
C LEU A 355 18.88 -4.95 24.51
N GLY A 356 19.43 -6.07 24.97
CA GLY A 356 19.70 -7.26 24.16
C GLY A 356 21.06 -7.22 23.46
N GLY A 357 21.26 -8.14 22.53
CA GLY A 357 22.51 -8.29 21.78
C GLY A 357 22.86 -7.08 20.91
N LEU A 358 24.14 -6.72 20.91
CA LEU A 358 24.77 -5.75 20.01
C LEU A 358 25.97 -6.42 19.33
N GLY A 359 26.00 -6.40 18.00
CA GLY A 359 27.13 -6.86 17.21
C GLY A 359 26.75 -7.92 16.18
N ILE A 360 27.71 -8.75 15.79
CA ILE A 360 27.53 -9.83 14.81
C ILE A 360 27.87 -11.16 15.48
N ALA A 361 26.91 -12.07 15.49
CA ALA A 361 27.06 -13.44 15.97
C ALA A 361 26.30 -14.38 15.04
N ASP A 362 26.86 -15.58 14.78
CA ASP A 362 26.21 -16.63 13.99
C ASP A 362 25.68 -16.19 12.61
N GLY A 363 26.42 -15.28 11.93
CA GLY A 363 26.02 -14.72 10.63
C GLY A 363 24.85 -13.74 10.69
N ARG A 364 24.47 -13.27 11.89
CA ARG A 364 23.36 -12.33 12.12
C ARG A 364 23.87 -11.05 12.77
N VAL A 365 23.28 -9.92 12.39
CA VAL A 365 23.44 -8.64 13.08
C VAL A 365 22.41 -8.57 14.19
N HIS A 366 22.88 -8.40 15.41
CA HIS A 366 22.08 -8.13 16.59
C HIS A 366 22.06 -6.62 16.82
N VAL A 367 20.86 -6.05 16.76
CA VAL A 367 20.61 -4.63 17.01
C VAL A 367 19.79 -4.50 18.29
N PRO A 368 20.29 -3.77 19.30
CA PRO A 368 19.56 -3.61 20.56
C PRO A 368 18.13 -3.12 20.34
N LEU A 369 17.19 -3.71 21.08
CA LEU A 369 15.74 -3.48 21.02
C LEU A 369 15.03 -3.87 19.70
N LEU A 370 15.77 -4.12 18.61
CA LEU A 370 15.21 -4.42 17.29
C LEU A 370 15.30 -5.91 16.95
N GLY A 371 16.26 -6.62 17.54
CA GLY A 371 16.42 -8.07 17.39
C GLY A 371 17.61 -8.45 16.51
N SER A 372 17.56 -9.67 15.97
CA SER A 372 18.64 -10.26 15.19
C SER A 372 18.21 -10.50 13.74
N TYR A 373 19.05 -10.11 12.78
CA TYR A 373 18.76 -10.22 11.34
C TYR A 373 19.91 -10.93 10.63
N ALA A 374 19.62 -11.93 9.80
CA ALA A 374 20.67 -12.57 9.02
C ALA A 374 21.26 -11.60 7.99
N LEU A 375 22.59 -11.59 7.87
CA LEU A 375 23.31 -10.78 6.87
C LEU A 375 23.20 -11.45 5.49
N GLN A 376 22.60 -10.75 4.53
CA GLN A 376 22.43 -11.23 3.16
C GLN A 376 22.49 -10.05 2.19
N SER A 377 22.99 -10.31 0.98
CA SER A 377 23.11 -9.31 -0.09
C SER A 377 22.17 -9.62 -1.25
N PHE A 378 21.50 -8.60 -1.78
CA PHE A 378 20.54 -8.71 -2.87
C PHE A 378 20.85 -7.70 -3.98
N ALA A 379 20.60 -8.08 -5.23
CA ALA A 379 20.83 -7.25 -6.41
C ALA A 379 19.54 -6.52 -6.85
N LEU A 380 19.12 -5.53 -6.08
CA LEU A 380 17.77 -4.94 -6.16
C LEU A 380 17.60 -3.79 -7.16
N TRP A 381 18.56 -3.57 -8.07
CA TRP A 381 18.55 -2.37 -8.92
C TRP A 381 17.33 -2.33 -9.86
N ASP A 382 17.03 -3.46 -10.50
CA ASP A 382 15.87 -3.56 -11.39
C ASP A 382 14.56 -3.40 -10.61
N ASP A 383 14.48 -3.95 -9.39
CA ASP A 383 13.32 -3.78 -8.52
C ASP A 383 13.07 -2.30 -8.18
N TYR A 384 14.12 -1.55 -7.81
CA TYR A 384 13.97 -0.11 -7.56
C TYR A 384 13.58 0.66 -8.81
N ARG A 385 14.19 0.33 -9.97
CA ARG A 385 13.85 0.96 -11.25
C ARG A 385 12.36 0.78 -11.55
N ASP A 386 11.89 -0.45 -11.48
CA ASP A 386 10.53 -0.84 -11.86
C ASP A 386 9.51 -0.24 -10.89
N ASN A 387 9.79 -0.29 -9.58
CA ASN A 387 8.87 0.21 -8.55
C ASN A 387 8.83 1.74 -8.44
N PHE A 388 9.98 2.42 -8.54
CA PHE A 388 10.07 3.86 -8.24
C PHE A 388 9.88 4.76 -9.46
N PHE A 389 10.18 4.27 -10.67
CA PHE A 389 10.20 5.10 -11.88
C PHE A 389 9.28 4.62 -13.00
N LEU A 390 9.02 3.31 -13.11
CA LEU A 390 8.20 2.76 -14.20
C LEU A 390 6.76 2.49 -13.77
N ALA A 391 6.56 1.98 -12.56
CA ALA A 391 5.25 1.66 -12.00
C ALA A 391 4.41 2.89 -11.69
N GLY A 392 3.10 2.68 -11.51
CA GLY A 392 2.15 3.74 -11.15
C GLY A 392 2.28 4.17 -9.69
N THR A 393 2.83 3.30 -8.84
CA THR A 393 2.90 3.38 -7.38
C THR A 393 3.23 4.77 -6.82
N TRP A 394 4.21 5.47 -7.40
CA TRP A 394 4.75 6.73 -6.87
C TRP A 394 4.55 7.94 -7.78
N HIS A 395 3.85 7.77 -8.92
CA HIS A 395 3.87 8.73 -10.01
C HIS A 395 5.31 9.16 -10.35
N LEU A 396 5.64 10.44 -10.16
CA LEU A 396 6.97 11.01 -10.45
C LEU A 396 7.73 11.42 -9.19
N LEU A 397 7.30 10.98 -8.00
CA LEU A 397 7.85 11.49 -6.74
C LEU A 397 9.36 11.25 -6.66
N TRP A 398 9.82 10.04 -6.97
CA TRP A 398 11.24 9.70 -6.93
C TRP A 398 12.06 10.47 -7.96
N LEU A 399 11.53 10.70 -9.16
CA LEU A 399 12.17 11.57 -10.15
C LEU A 399 12.31 13.01 -9.61
N PHE A 400 11.26 13.55 -8.99
CA PHE A 400 11.32 14.88 -8.39
C PHE A 400 12.33 14.95 -7.25
N LEU A 401 12.45 13.89 -6.45
CA LEU A 401 13.44 13.79 -5.38
C LEU A 401 14.88 13.70 -5.91
N LEU A 402 15.11 12.97 -7.01
CA LEU A 402 16.42 12.94 -7.68
C LEU A 402 16.81 14.32 -8.19
N LEU A 403 15.90 15.00 -8.90
CA LEU A 403 16.12 16.37 -9.37
C LEU A 403 16.33 17.34 -8.20
N ALA A 404 15.59 17.16 -7.10
CA ALA A 404 15.74 17.93 -5.88
C ALA A 404 17.13 17.72 -5.26
N ALA A 405 17.59 16.49 -5.12
CA ALA A 405 18.90 16.15 -4.58
C ALA A 405 20.04 16.78 -5.41
N VAL A 406 19.97 16.66 -6.74
CA VAL A 406 20.94 17.30 -7.65
C VAL A 406 20.91 18.83 -7.52
N SER A 407 19.72 19.41 -7.38
CA SER A 407 19.58 20.87 -7.24
C SER A 407 20.13 21.43 -5.92
N LEU A 408 20.31 20.61 -4.87
CA LEU A 408 20.89 21.06 -3.60
C LEU A 408 22.28 21.68 -3.77
N ALA A 409 23.07 21.22 -4.75
CA ALA A 409 24.38 21.79 -5.06
C ALA A 409 24.31 23.28 -5.45
N ARG A 410 23.19 23.72 -6.05
CA ARG A 410 22.96 25.10 -6.49
C ARG A 410 22.33 25.97 -5.39
N LEU A 411 21.91 25.37 -4.28
CA LEU A 411 21.22 26.08 -3.21
C LEU A 411 22.23 26.83 -2.33
N ARG A 412 22.07 28.16 -2.23
CA ARG A 412 22.91 29.03 -1.37
C ARG A 412 22.58 28.94 0.12
N ALA A 413 21.35 28.55 0.46
CA ALA A 413 20.88 28.46 1.84
C ALA A 413 21.53 27.28 2.59
N ALA A 414 22.71 27.54 3.19
CA ALA A 414 23.57 26.50 3.78
C ALA A 414 22.84 25.58 4.79
N ARG A 415 21.93 26.13 5.60
CA ARG A 415 21.18 25.35 6.59
C ARG A 415 20.13 24.45 5.92
N LEU A 416 19.30 25.00 5.03
CA LEU A 416 18.31 24.23 4.30
C LEU A 416 18.98 23.13 3.47
N ARG A 417 20.04 23.48 2.74
CA ARG A 417 20.86 22.53 1.97
C ARG A 417 21.36 21.38 2.84
N ARG A 418 21.95 21.70 4.00
CA ARG A 418 22.46 20.68 4.93
C ARG A 418 21.34 19.79 5.47
N SER A 419 20.26 20.38 5.98
CA SER A 419 19.15 19.61 6.56
C SER A 419 18.52 18.67 5.53
N LEU A 420 18.31 19.12 4.29
CA LEU A 420 17.78 18.27 3.22
C LEU A 420 18.78 17.20 2.77
N ALA A 421 20.06 17.55 2.58
CA ALA A 421 21.09 16.59 2.18
C ALA A 421 21.25 15.47 3.22
N VAL A 422 21.29 15.82 4.51
CA VAL A 422 21.37 14.85 5.61
C VAL A 422 20.12 13.97 5.64
N PHE A 423 18.93 14.56 5.52
CA PHE A 423 17.68 13.79 5.50
C PHE A 423 17.66 12.78 4.34
N TYR A 424 17.96 13.21 3.11
CA TYR A 424 18.02 12.30 1.96
C TYR A 424 19.08 11.22 2.12
N LEU A 425 20.26 11.58 2.64
CA LEU A 425 21.33 10.62 2.90
C LEU A 425 20.90 9.57 3.95
N VAL A 426 20.31 9.99 5.06
CA VAL A 426 19.87 9.07 6.12
C VAL A 426 18.77 8.14 5.62
N VAL A 427 17.77 8.65 4.88
CA VAL A 427 16.72 7.81 4.29
C VAL A 427 17.30 6.82 3.29
N LEU A 428 18.21 7.26 2.41
CA LEU A 428 18.87 6.39 1.43
C LEU A 428 19.70 5.31 2.13
N LEU A 429 20.55 5.67 3.09
CA LEU A 429 21.40 4.72 3.80
C LEU A 429 20.57 3.71 4.60
N ALA A 430 19.50 4.14 5.25
CA ALA A 430 18.61 3.22 5.96
C ALA A 430 17.95 2.23 4.99
N GLN A 431 17.49 2.70 3.83
CA GLN A 431 16.90 1.85 2.81
C GLN A 431 17.90 0.82 2.27
N LEU A 432 19.12 1.26 1.93
CA LEU A 432 20.18 0.39 1.43
C LEU A 432 20.60 -0.64 2.48
N PHE A 433 20.77 -0.22 3.74
CA PHE A 433 21.15 -1.12 4.83
C PHE A 433 20.09 -2.20 5.07
N ILE A 434 18.81 -1.82 5.15
CA ILE A 434 17.72 -2.78 5.43
C ILE A 434 17.61 -3.81 4.30
N PHE A 435 17.63 -3.39 3.02
CA PHE A 435 17.34 -4.31 1.92
C PHE A 435 18.56 -4.92 1.23
N GLN A 436 19.72 -4.27 1.23
CA GLN A 436 20.95 -4.87 0.67
C GLN A 436 21.85 -5.50 1.73
N GLY A 437 21.63 -5.21 3.02
CA GLY A 437 22.46 -5.68 4.12
C GLY A 437 21.83 -6.74 5.01
N THR A 438 20.53 -7.03 4.87
CA THR A 438 19.82 -8.00 5.74
C THR A 438 18.91 -8.93 4.94
N GLU A 439 18.48 -10.04 5.56
CA GLU A 439 17.47 -10.97 5.03
C GLU A 439 16.15 -10.31 4.61
N SER A 440 15.86 -9.10 5.12
CA SER A 440 14.70 -8.30 4.68
C SER A 440 14.75 -7.94 3.19
N GLY A 441 15.90 -8.07 2.53
CA GLY A 441 16.04 -7.90 1.08
C GLY A 441 15.19 -8.86 0.25
N ARG A 442 14.88 -10.05 0.76
CA ARG A 442 13.95 -10.98 0.09
C ARG A 442 12.55 -10.38 -0.06
N TRP A 443 12.10 -9.62 0.94
CA TRP A 443 10.84 -8.89 0.84
C TRP A 443 10.88 -7.72 -0.14
N ALA A 444 12.06 -7.19 -0.45
CA ALA A 444 12.22 -6.19 -1.50
C ALA A 444 12.20 -6.84 -2.89
N GLU A 445 12.86 -7.99 -3.07
CA GLU A 445 12.86 -8.80 -4.30
C GLU A 445 11.44 -9.33 -4.63
N ASP A 446 10.68 -9.78 -3.64
CA ASP A 446 9.27 -10.18 -3.80
C ASP A 446 8.30 -8.99 -3.91
N TRP A 447 8.83 -7.76 -3.94
CA TRP A 447 8.11 -6.47 -3.97
C TRP A 447 7.14 -6.23 -2.81
N THR A 448 7.20 -7.04 -1.75
CA THR A 448 6.29 -6.94 -0.60
C THR A 448 6.61 -5.77 0.33
N ALA A 449 7.87 -5.36 0.47
CA ALA A 449 8.29 -4.28 1.38
C ALA A 449 8.92 -3.07 0.68
N ILE A 450 9.35 -3.20 -0.59
CA ILE A 450 10.15 -2.19 -1.30
C ILE A 450 9.49 -0.81 -1.35
N ASN A 451 8.15 -0.76 -1.48
CA ASN A 451 7.36 0.47 -1.48
C ASN A 451 6.78 0.84 -0.11
N ARG A 452 6.53 -0.13 0.77
CA ARG A 452 5.87 0.12 2.07
C ARG A 452 6.76 0.91 3.02
N LEU A 453 8.06 0.61 3.10
CA LEU A 453 8.95 1.36 4.00
C LEU A 453 9.12 2.82 3.58
N PRO A 454 9.36 3.16 2.29
CA PRO A 454 9.40 4.54 1.87
C PRO A 454 8.08 5.32 2.07
N LEU A 455 6.92 4.65 2.07
CA LEU A 455 5.62 5.27 2.34
C LEU A 455 5.60 6.01 3.69
N HIS A 456 6.31 5.49 4.68
CA HIS A 456 6.44 6.10 6.00
C HIS A 456 7.01 7.52 5.95
N PHE A 457 7.78 7.86 4.91
CA PHE A 457 8.39 9.17 4.71
C PHE A 457 7.62 10.07 3.75
N SER A 458 6.56 9.58 3.10
CA SER A 458 5.87 10.28 1.99
C SER A 458 5.49 11.74 2.30
N PRO A 459 4.97 12.13 3.50
CA PRO A 459 4.73 13.54 3.79
C PRO A 459 6.01 14.38 3.86
N ALA A 460 7.09 13.82 4.41
CA ALA A 460 8.39 14.51 4.50
C ALA A 460 9.05 14.67 3.13
N LEU A 461 8.89 13.68 2.25
CA LEU A 461 9.36 13.74 0.86
C LEU A 461 8.62 14.82 0.05
N VAL A 462 7.30 14.91 0.17
CA VAL A 462 6.54 16.00 -0.49
C VAL A 462 6.88 17.36 0.13
N PHE A 463 7.03 17.42 1.45
CA PHE A 463 7.39 18.66 2.14
C PHE A 463 8.80 19.15 1.79
N SER A 464 9.77 18.25 1.60
CA SER A 464 11.13 18.62 1.20
C SER A 464 11.16 19.28 -0.18
N LEU A 465 10.37 18.78 -1.14
CA LEU A 465 10.15 19.42 -2.44
C LEU A 465 9.54 20.81 -2.29
N ALA A 466 8.55 20.96 -1.40
CA ALA A 466 7.86 22.23 -1.16
C ALA A 466 8.78 23.34 -0.62
N ILE A 467 9.59 23.02 0.40
CA ILE A 467 10.53 24.00 0.99
C ILE A 467 11.71 24.30 0.07
N LEU A 468 12.12 23.34 -0.77
CA LEU A 468 13.13 23.55 -1.80
C LEU A 468 12.62 24.46 -2.92
N TRP A 469 11.40 24.22 -3.41
CA TRP A 469 10.75 25.09 -4.39
C TRP A 469 10.68 26.52 -3.89
N ARG A 470 10.25 26.73 -2.65
CA ARG A 470 10.19 28.07 -2.03
C ARG A 470 11.55 28.76 -2.06
N ALA A 471 12.62 28.06 -1.70
CA ALA A 471 13.96 28.63 -1.66
C ALA A 471 14.49 29.05 -3.05
N PHE A 472 14.16 28.30 -4.10
CA PHE A 472 14.50 28.68 -5.47
C PHE A 472 13.62 29.80 -6.02
N ALA A 473 12.33 29.84 -5.66
CA ALA A 473 11.42 30.92 -6.06
C ALA A 473 11.88 32.27 -5.52
N ASP A 474 12.36 32.31 -4.26
CA ASP A 474 12.91 33.52 -3.64
C ASP A 474 14.22 34.01 -4.32
N SER A 475 14.92 33.15 -5.07
CA SER A 475 16.20 33.45 -5.73
C SER A 475 16.06 33.94 -7.18
N ASN A 476 14.91 33.73 -7.82
CA ASN A 476 14.68 34.04 -9.24
C ASN A 476 13.69 35.20 -9.39
N ALA A 477 14.19 36.43 -9.33
CA ALA A 477 13.43 37.64 -9.64
C ALA A 477 13.37 37.84 -11.17
N GLY A 478 12.32 37.34 -11.80
CA GLY A 478 12.07 37.53 -13.23
C GLY A 478 11.08 36.51 -13.78
N ALA A 479 9.80 36.91 -13.90
CA ALA A 479 8.77 36.05 -14.47
C ALA A 479 8.64 36.35 -15.97
N PRO A 480 8.85 35.36 -16.86
CA PRO A 480 8.36 35.45 -18.23
C PRO A 480 6.84 35.49 -18.24
N GLY A 481 6.25 35.97 -19.33
CA GLY A 481 4.82 35.84 -19.56
C GLY A 481 4.39 34.36 -19.59
N ALA A 482 3.23 34.06 -19.00
CA ALA A 482 2.67 32.70 -18.89
C ALA A 482 2.60 31.95 -20.23
N ALA A 483 2.33 32.67 -21.33
CA ALA A 483 2.30 32.10 -22.68
C ALA A 483 3.63 31.44 -23.09
N ARG A 484 4.78 32.09 -22.82
CA ARG A 484 6.11 31.53 -23.16
C ARG A 484 6.41 30.26 -22.37
N ILE A 485 5.96 30.23 -21.12
CA ILE A 485 6.11 29.04 -20.27
C ILE A 485 5.29 27.88 -20.84
N ALA A 486 4.01 28.12 -21.18
CA ALA A 486 3.15 27.10 -21.75
C ALA A 486 3.67 26.56 -23.10
N THR A 487 4.13 27.45 -24.00
CA THR A 487 4.71 27.04 -25.29
C THR A 487 5.95 26.17 -25.09
N GLY A 488 6.86 26.55 -24.18
CA GLY A 488 8.06 25.75 -23.89
C GLY A 488 7.71 24.35 -23.36
N ALA A 489 6.73 24.27 -22.46
CA ALA A 489 6.26 22.99 -21.92
C ALA A 489 5.66 22.10 -23.03
N ALA A 490 4.84 22.68 -23.93
CA ALA A 490 4.22 21.97 -25.05
C ALA A 490 5.25 21.46 -26.07
N LEU A 491 6.26 22.27 -26.41
CA LEU A 491 7.34 21.85 -27.30
C LEU A 491 8.15 20.69 -26.70
N GLY A 492 8.44 20.74 -25.39
CA GLY A 492 9.09 19.63 -24.69
C GLY A 492 8.27 18.34 -24.73
N LEU A 493 6.94 18.44 -24.60
CA LEU A 493 6.05 17.29 -24.69
C LEU A 493 6.02 16.71 -26.11
N ALA A 494 5.90 17.56 -27.12
CA ALA A 494 5.93 17.14 -28.53
C ALA A 494 7.25 16.43 -28.90
N ALA A 495 8.39 16.94 -28.43
CA ALA A 495 9.68 16.30 -28.62
C ALA A 495 9.75 14.91 -27.94
N THR A 496 9.18 14.78 -26.75
CA THR A 496 9.13 13.51 -26.01
C THR A 496 8.25 12.49 -26.72
N LEU A 497 7.09 12.91 -27.23
CA LEU A 497 6.18 12.06 -28.02
C LEU A 497 6.81 11.61 -29.34
N ALA A 498 7.51 12.50 -30.04
CA ALA A 498 8.24 12.15 -31.26
C ALA A 498 9.34 11.12 -30.97
N GLY A 499 10.07 11.26 -29.86
CA GLY A 499 11.06 10.28 -29.42
C GLY A 499 10.45 8.91 -29.09
N ALA A 500 9.28 8.88 -28.43
CA ALA A 500 8.57 7.65 -28.15
C ALA A 500 8.08 6.94 -29.43
N ALA A 501 7.55 7.69 -30.40
CA ALA A 501 7.16 7.12 -31.69
C ALA A 501 8.35 6.54 -32.45
N LEU A 502 9.50 7.23 -32.43
CA LEU A 502 10.74 6.73 -33.02
C LEU A 502 11.24 5.45 -32.32
N PHE A 503 11.16 5.40 -30.99
CA PHE A 503 11.51 4.21 -30.20
C PHE A 503 10.64 3.00 -30.57
N LEU A 504 9.32 3.18 -30.68
CA LEU A 504 8.42 2.11 -31.09
C LEU A 504 8.71 1.63 -32.50
N TYR A 505 8.93 2.56 -33.44
CA TYR A 505 9.28 2.24 -34.82
C TYR A 505 10.58 1.43 -34.92
N ALA A 506 11.59 1.76 -34.10
CA ALA A 506 12.86 1.04 -34.07
C ALA A 506 12.79 -0.32 -33.37
N SER A 507 11.95 -0.46 -32.34
CA SER A 507 11.84 -1.69 -31.54
C SER A 507 10.94 -2.74 -32.20
N TYR A 508 9.92 -2.28 -32.94
CA TYR A 508 8.93 -3.14 -33.60
C TYR A 508 8.80 -2.74 -35.08
N PRO A 509 9.80 -3.11 -35.91
CA PRO A 509 9.75 -2.85 -37.33
C PRO A 509 8.53 -3.53 -37.96
N ALA A 510 8.01 -2.95 -39.03
CA ALA A 510 6.82 -3.49 -39.68
C ALA A 510 7.04 -4.93 -40.15
N GLY A 511 6.22 -5.85 -39.64
CA GLY A 511 6.23 -7.25 -40.06
C GLY A 511 5.57 -7.42 -41.43
N ASP A 512 5.99 -8.44 -42.17
CA ASP A 512 5.43 -8.84 -43.46
C ASP A 512 4.28 -9.87 -43.36
N GLY A 513 3.96 -10.31 -42.13
CA GLY A 513 2.89 -11.25 -41.85
C GLY A 513 1.49 -10.71 -42.16
N GLN A 514 0.57 -11.62 -42.50
CA GLN A 514 -0.83 -11.27 -42.74
C GLN A 514 -1.67 -11.45 -41.47
N ALA A 515 -2.46 -10.44 -41.12
CA ALA A 515 -3.39 -10.50 -40.00
C ALA A 515 -4.35 -11.69 -40.11
N ARG A 516 -4.62 -12.34 -38.99
CA ARG A 516 -5.55 -13.48 -38.87
C ARG A 516 -6.69 -13.11 -37.94
N HIS A 517 -7.91 -13.33 -38.38
CA HIS A 517 -9.12 -12.96 -37.66
C HIS A 517 -9.93 -14.21 -37.31
N TYR A 518 -10.12 -14.47 -36.03
CA TYR A 518 -10.94 -15.55 -35.51
C TYR A 518 -12.18 -14.96 -34.87
N ARG A 519 -13.32 -15.11 -35.54
CA ARG A 519 -14.63 -14.67 -35.03
C ARG A 519 -15.30 -15.83 -34.30
N ALA A 520 -16.37 -15.53 -33.59
CA ALA A 520 -17.13 -16.56 -32.87
C ALA A 520 -17.55 -17.74 -33.77
N ALA A 521 -17.98 -17.46 -35.00
CA ALA A 521 -18.41 -18.48 -35.95
C ALA A 521 -17.27 -19.42 -36.43
N THR A 522 -16.02 -18.98 -36.37
CA THR A 522 -14.86 -19.78 -36.81
C THR A 522 -14.15 -20.49 -35.66
N MET A 523 -14.57 -20.23 -34.41
CA MET A 523 -14.06 -20.92 -33.24
C MET A 523 -15.01 -22.03 -32.78
N ARG A 524 -14.45 -23.08 -32.18
CA ARG A 524 -15.16 -24.25 -31.66
C ARG A 524 -15.06 -24.31 -30.15
N LEU A 525 -16.19 -24.52 -29.48
CA LEU A 525 -16.20 -24.78 -28.05
C LEU A 525 -15.87 -26.26 -27.80
N VAL A 526 -14.75 -26.52 -27.13
CA VAL A 526 -14.20 -27.87 -26.92
C VAL A 526 -14.53 -28.38 -25.51
N VAL A 527 -14.63 -27.47 -24.53
CA VAL A 527 -15.05 -27.74 -23.15
C VAL A 527 -16.10 -26.71 -22.77
N GLY A 528 -17.17 -27.17 -22.11
CA GLY A 528 -18.35 -26.33 -21.82
C GLY A 528 -19.42 -26.39 -22.93
N GLY A 529 -20.35 -25.44 -22.89
CA GLY A 529 -21.47 -25.27 -23.81
C GLY A 529 -21.76 -23.80 -24.11
N GLY A 530 -22.35 -23.55 -25.28
CA GLY A 530 -22.63 -22.21 -25.77
C GLY A 530 -23.19 -22.20 -27.18
N HIS A 531 -23.64 -21.04 -27.64
CA HIS A 531 -24.24 -20.82 -28.95
C HIS A 531 -23.72 -19.54 -29.61
N ALA A 532 -23.93 -19.38 -30.92
CA ALA A 532 -23.61 -18.15 -31.62
C ALA A 532 -24.87 -17.28 -31.79
N GLU A 533 -24.79 -16.01 -31.40
CA GLU A 533 -25.78 -14.96 -31.68
C GLU A 533 -25.20 -14.01 -32.75
N GLY A 534 -25.36 -14.37 -34.02
CA GLY A 534 -24.71 -13.66 -35.13
C GLY A 534 -23.18 -13.84 -35.09
N ASP A 535 -22.44 -12.73 -35.06
CA ASP A 535 -20.97 -12.74 -34.93
C ASP A 535 -20.47 -12.83 -33.47
N ILE A 536 -21.38 -12.97 -32.51
CA ILE A 536 -21.07 -13.03 -31.07
C ILE A 536 -21.19 -14.48 -30.59
N GLY A 537 -20.12 -15.00 -30.01
CA GLY A 537 -20.11 -16.32 -29.37
C GLY A 537 -20.54 -16.18 -27.93
N VAL A 538 -21.57 -16.91 -27.53
CA VAL A 538 -22.11 -16.92 -26.18
C VAL A 538 -21.70 -18.22 -25.52
N VAL A 539 -20.92 -18.13 -24.45
CA VAL A 539 -20.55 -19.26 -23.59
C VAL A 539 -21.41 -19.17 -22.34
N ASP A 540 -22.22 -20.20 -22.09
CA ASP A 540 -23.21 -20.23 -21.00
C ASP A 540 -23.12 -21.48 -20.12
N THR A 541 -22.34 -22.48 -20.52
CA THR A 541 -22.17 -23.73 -19.78
C THR A 541 -20.68 -24.02 -19.58
N TYR A 542 -20.31 -24.45 -18.38
CA TYR A 542 -18.92 -24.70 -17.98
C TYR A 542 -18.78 -26.11 -17.41
N GLN A 543 -17.63 -26.76 -17.64
CA GLN A 543 -17.28 -28.02 -16.98
C GLN A 543 -16.20 -27.74 -15.95
N ASN A 544 -16.46 -28.07 -14.68
CA ASN A 544 -15.60 -27.69 -13.54
C ASN A 544 -15.25 -26.20 -13.54
N ASN A 545 -16.24 -25.33 -13.81
CA ASN A 545 -16.10 -23.87 -13.92
C ASN A 545 -15.14 -23.37 -15.02
N ILE A 546 -14.84 -24.22 -16.02
CA ILE A 546 -13.98 -23.88 -17.17
C ILE A 546 -14.73 -24.12 -18.49
N ALA A 547 -14.53 -23.20 -19.44
CA ALA A 547 -14.92 -23.38 -20.83
C ALA A 547 -13.73 -23.07 -21.76
N ILE A 548 -13.57 -23.84 -22.84
CA ILE A 548 -12.44 -23.70 -23.77
C ILE A 548 -12.96 -23.48 -25.18
N LEU A 549 -12.58 -22.35 -25.76
CA LEU A 549 -12.85 -21.94 -27.12
C LEU A 549 -11.57 -22.05 -27.96
N SER A 550 -11.58 -22.85 -29.04
CA SER A 550 -10.40 -23.15 -29.85
C SER A 550 -10.61 -22.81 -31.33
N SER A 551 -9.55 -22.39 -32.02
CA SER A 551 -9.52 -22.29 -33.49
C SER A 551 -9.60 -23.65 -34.19
N GLY A 552 -9.33 -24.74 -33.46
CA GLY A 552 -8.94 -26.01 -34.06
C GLY A 552 -7.57 -25.93 -34.75
N PRO A 553 -7.22 -26.93 -35.59
CA PRO A 553 -5.94 -26.96 -36.29
C PRO A 553 -5.78 -25.76 -37.22
N VAL A 554 -4.68 -25.02 -37.03
CA VAL A 554 -4.26 -23.89 -37.88
C VAL A 554 -2.80 -24.09 -38.29
N SER A 555 -2.32 -23.27 -39.23
CA SER A 555 -0.93 -23.27 -39.69
C SER A 555 -0.48 -21.82 -39.80
N LEU A 556 0.27 -21.37 -38.79
CA LEU A 556 0.73 -19.97 -38.68
C LEU A 556 2.22 -19.93 -38.37
N GLU A 557 2.90 -18.92 -38.89
CA GLU A 557 4.27 -18.59 -38.49
C GLU A 557 4.24 -17.50 -37.41
N ALA A 558 4.75 -17.81 -36.22
CA ALA A 558 4.75 -16.89 -35.09
C ALA A 558 5.50 -15.58 -35.37
N ALA A 559 6.58 -15.65 -36.16
CA ALA A 559 7.45 -14.50 -36.46
C ALA A 559 6.74 -13.36 -37.21
N GLY A 560 5.66 -13.67 -37.95
CA GLY A 560 4.89 -12.67 -38.68
C GLY A 560 3.76 -12.02 -37.87
N LEU A 561 3.53 -12.45 -36.62
CA LEU A 561 2.37 -12.09 -35.80
C LEU A 561 2.83 -11.71 -34.38
N GLY A 562 3.21 -10.46 -34.18
CA GLY A 562 3.75 -9.97 -32.90
C GLY A 562 2.69 -9.60 -31.86
N LEU A 563 1.42 -9.45 -32.25
CA LEU A 563 0.35 -8.95 -31.38
C LEU A 563 -0.90 -9.84 -31.44
N ALA A 564 -1.60 -9.99 -30.30
CA ALA A 564 -2.97 -10.50 -30.27
C ALA A 564 -3.92 -9.43 -29.73
N ARG A 565 -5.09 -9.30 -30.34
CA ARG A 565 -6.22 -8.50 -29.86
C ARG A 565 -7.41 -9.40 -29.59
N ILE A 566 -7.90 -9.41 -28.36
CA ILE A 566 -9.01 -10.23 -27.90
C ILE A 566 -10.17 -9.31 -27.55
N GLU A 567 -11.34 -9.56 -28.09
CA GLU A 567 -12.54 -8.76 -27.87
C GLU A 567 -13.60 -9.61 -27.17
N THR A 568 -13.91 -9.24 -25.93
CA THR A 568 -15.01 -9.81 -25.15
C THR A 568 -15.98 -8.71 -24.77
N ALA A 569 -17.27 -9.00 -24.68
CA ALA A 569 -18.22 -8.06 -24.12
C ALA A 569 -17.97 -7.92 -22.61
N PRO A 570 -18.34 -6.78 -22.00
CA PRO A 570 -18.42 -6.70 -20.54
C PRO A 570 -19.37 -7.80 -20.02
N GLY A 571 -18.88 -8.70 -19.18
CA GLY A 571 -19.63 -9.89 -18.76
C GLY A 571 -18.88 -10.68 -17.70
N ALA A 572 -19.60 -11.36 -16.79
CA ALA A 572 -19.04 -11.93 -15.58
C ALA A 572 -18.22 -13.20 -15.86
N TYR A 573 -16.96 -13.09 -16.28
CA TYR A 573 -15.97 -14.15 -16.06
C TYR A 573 -14.92 -13.65 -15.08
N GLN A 574 -14.43 -14.56 -14.25
CA GLN A 574 -13.41 -14.26 -13.26
C GLN A 574 -12.04 -14.11 -13.90
N ARG A 575 -11.71 -15.02 -14.84
CA ARG A 575 -10.42 -15.08 -15.51
C ARG A 575 -10.58 -15.57 -16.95
N ALA A 576 -9.70 -15.11 -17.84
CA ALA A 576 -9.54 -15.67 -19.16
C ALA A 576 -8.05 -15.86 -19.49
N THR A 577 -7.71 -16.92 -20.20
CA THR A 577 -6.34 -17.20 -20.67
C THR A 577 -6.35 -17.38 -22.18
N PHE A 578 -5.40 -16.75 -22.87
CA PHE A 578 -5.08 -17.04 -24.26
C PHE A 578 -4.09 -18.19 -24.31
N PHE A 579 -4.39 -19.22 -25.10
CA PHE A 579 -3.52 -20.38 -25.27
C PHE A 579 -3.13 -20.59 -26.73
N TRP A 580 -1.99 -21.24 -26.95
CA TRP A 580 -1.54 -21.68 -28.25
C TRP A 580 -0.75 -22.98 -28.16
N ARG A 581 -0.60 -23.65 -29.31
CA ARG A 581 0.25 -24.84 -29.45
C ARG A 581 1.29 -24.69 -30.54
N ASN A 582 2.50 -25.17 -30.25
CA ASN A 582 3.58 -25.28 -31.24
C ASN A 582 3.66 -26.68 -31.89
N GLY A 583 2.76 -27.59 -31.52
CA GLY A 583 2.78 -29.01 -31.88
C GLY A 583 1.60 -29.79 -31.29
N THR A 584 1.64 -31.12 -31.41
CA THR A 584 0.52 -32.00 -31.03
C THR A 584 0.66 -32.59 -29.62
N THR A 585 1.76 -32.35 -28.89
CA THR A 585 1.95 -32.91 -27.55
C THR A 585 1.41 -32.00 -26.45
N ALA A 586 1.16 -32.56 -25.25
CA ALA A 586 0.72 -31.78 -24.10
C ALA A 586 1.79 -30.77 -23.61
N ARG A 587 3.08 -31.01 -23.90
CA ARG A 587 4.18 -30.09 -23.59
C ARG A 587 4.23 -28.86 -24.50
N ASP A 588 3.51 -28.90 -25.62
CA ASP A 588 3.47 -27.81 -26.60
C ASP A 588 2.34 -26.81 -26.32
N LEU A 589 1.51 -27.05 -25.29
CA LEU A 589 0.46 -26.13 -24.88
C LEU A 589 1.05 -25.02 -24.01
N HIS A 590 0.88 -23.79 -24.47
CA HIS A 590 1.29 -22.59 -23.76
C HIS A 590 0.07 -21.70 -23.53
N SER A 591 0.07 -20.95 -22.43
CA SER A 591 -1.00 -20.01 -22.14
C SER A 591 -0.49 -18.78 -21.41
N VAL A 592 -1.18 -17.66 -21.62
CA VAL A 592 -0.96 -16.39 -20.93
C VAL A 592 -2.30 -15.82 -20.48
N ASP A 593 -2.34 -15.15 -19.33
CA ASP A 593 -3.53 -14.49 -18.84
C ASP A 593 -3.95 -13.32 -19.74
N VAL A 594 -5.25 -13.21 -19.99
CA VAL A 594 -5.84 -12.07 -20.67
C VAL A 594 -6.22 -11.04 -19.60
N PRO A 595 -5.62 -9.84 -19.60
CA PRO A 595 -5.78 -8.90 -18.49
C PRO A 595 -7.16 -8.24 -18.48
N GLY A 596 -8.12 -8.82 -17.77
CA GLY A 596 -9.47 -8.29 -17.60
C GLY A 596 -10.35 -8.35 -18.86
N GLN A 597 -11.49 -7.66 -18.84
CA GLN A 597 -12.57 -7.81 -19.86
C GLN A 597 -12.60 -6.69 -20.91
N GLY A 598 -13.19 -6.94 -22.09
CA GLY A 598 -13.27 -5.95 -23.17
C GLY A 598 -12.30 -6.25 -24.33
N SER A 599 -11.88 -5.19 -25.03
CA SER A 599 -10.79 -5.25 -26.01
C SER A 599 -9.44 -5.24 -25.28
N ARG A 600 -8.68 -6.33 -25.44
CA ARG A 600 -7.41 -6.61 -24.76
C ARG A 600 -6.32 -6.94 -25.75
N TRP A 601 -5.12 -6.46 -25.46
CA TRP A 601 -3.95 -6.61 -26.31
C TRP A 601 -2.88 -7.41 -25.58
N LEU A 602 -2.25 -8.34 -26.28
CA LEU A 602 -1.11 -9.11 -25.80
C LEU A 602 0.08 -8.87 -26.74
N SER A 603 1.27 -8.65 -26.18
CA SER A 603 2.52 -8.65 -26.93
C SER A 603 3.00 -10.09 -27.08
N LEU A 604 2.67 -10.74 -28.19
CA LEU A 604 3.07 -12.13 -28.43
C LEU A 604 4.57 -12.24 -28.69
N GLY A 605 5.16 -11.27 -29.39
CA GLY A 605 6.60 -11.25 -29.68
C GLY A 605 7.49 -11.21 -28.42
N ASP A 606 6.96 -10.73 -27.30
CA ASP A 606 7.68 -10.69 -26.01
C ASP A 606 7.59 -12.03 -25.26
N LEU A 607 6.73 -12.96 -25.68
CA LEU A 607 6.53 -14.26 -25.03
C LEU A 607 7.56 -15.28 -25.53
N PRO A 608 8.43 -15.85 -24.66
CA PRO A 608 9.48 -16.77 -25.09
C PRO A 608 8.99 -18.02 -25.82
N ALA A 609 7.75 -18.44 -25.55
CA ALA A 609 7.13 -19.62 -26.15
C ALA A 609 6.34 -19.33 -27.44
N TRP A 610 6.17 -18.06 -27.83
CA TRP A 610 5.57 -17.66 -29.10
C TRP A 610 6.61 -17.67 -30.22
N ARG A 611 6.88 -18.85 -30.77
CA ARG A 611 7.94 -19.05 -31.76
C ARG A 611 7.65 -20.24 -32.67
N GLY A 612 8.21 -20.20 -33.87
CA GLY A 612 8.07 -21.27 -34.84
C GLY A 612 6.63 -21.42 -35.35
N HIS A 613 6.25 -22.67 -35.60
CA HIS A 613 4.97 -22.99 -36.23
C HIS A 613 3.85 -23.18 -35.19
N ILE A 614 2.78 -22.40 -35.30
CA ILE A 614 1.62 -22.47 -34.41
C ILE A 614 0.53 -23.34 -35.05
N THR A 615 0.11 -24.37 -34.33
CA THR A 615 -0.85 -25.39 -34.79
C THR A 615 -2.25 -25.21 -34.23
N GLU A 616 -2.42 -24.45 -33.14
CA GLU A 616 -3.72 -24.19 -32.51
C GLU A 616 -3.62 -22.89 -31.70
N VAL A 617 -4.72 -22.11 -31.65
CA VAL A 617 -4.87 -20.97 -30.74
C VAL A 617 -6.27 -20.96 -30.14
N GLY A 618 -6.44 -20.36 -28.97
CA GLY A 618 -7.77 -20.25 -28.36
C GLY A 618 -7.80 -19.49 -27.04
N LEU A 619 -8.96 -19.53 -26.40
CA LEU A 619 -9.24 -18.89 -25.11
C LEU A 619 -9.81 -19.92 -24.13
N MET A 620 -9.42 -19.82 -22.87
CA MET A 620 -10.08 -20.53 -21.77
C MET A 620 -10.73 -19.49 -20.87
N PHE A 621 -12.00 -19.70 -20.53
CA PHE A 621 -12.77 -18.86 -19.63
C PHE A 621 -13.03 -19.60 -18.32
N TYR A 622 -12.87 -18.89 -17.21
CA TYR A 622 -13.13 -19.38 -15.86
C TYR A 622 -14.31 -18.58 -15.29
N ALA A 623 -15.42 -19.25 -15.04
CA ALA A 623 -16.69 -18.63 -14.62
C ALA A 623 -17.53 -19.59 -13.77
N GLU A 624 -18.41 -19.03 -12.94
CA GLU A 624 -19.26 -19.77 -11.99
C GLU A 624 -20.75 -19.67 -12.34
N GLY A 625 -21.50 -20.75 -12.10
CA GLY A 625 -22.96 -20.77 -12.23
C GLY A 625 -23.45 -20.39 -13.63
N ASP A 626 -24.50 -19.56 -13.70
CA ASP A 626 -25.15 -19.12 -14.94
C ASP A 626 -24.45 -17.93 -15.62
N GLN A 627 -23.14 -17.77 -15.39
CA GLN A 627 -22.37 -16.65 -15.93
C GLN A 627 -22.20 -16.76 -17.45
N VAL A 628 -22.71 -15.75 -18.17
CA VAL A 628 -22.63 -15.74 -19.64
C VAL A 628 -21.45 -14.89 -20.12
N VAL A 629 -20.55 -15.49 -20.89
CA VAL A 629 -19.45 -14.79 -21.55
C VAL A 629 -19.77 -14.58 -23.02
N LYS A 630 -19.68 -13.31 -23.47
CA LYS A 630 -19.84 -12.95 -24.88
C LYS A 630 -18.48 -12.66 -25.50
N PHE A 631 -18.10 -13.45 -26.48
CA PHE A 631 -16.85 -13.35 -27.24
C PHE A 631 -17.13 -12.76 -28.63
N HIS A 632 -16.41 -11.71 -29.00
CA HIS A 632 -16.55 -11.03 -30.30
C HIS A 632 -15.45 -11.44 -31.30
N GLY A 633 -14.24 -11.70 -30.83
CA GLY A 633 -13.16 -12.13 -31.73
C GLY A 633 -11.77 -12.15 -31.10
N LEU A 634 -10.87 -12.83 -31.78
CA LEU A 634 -9.43 -12.88 -31.54
C LEU A 634 -8.75 -12.52 -32.86
N ASP A 635 -7.97 -11.45 -32.88
CA ASP A 635 -7.15 -11.05 -34.02
C ASP A 635 -5.68 -11.27 -33.69
N LEU A 636 -4.94 -11.92 -34.57
CA LEU A 636 -3.47 -11.96 -34.54
C LEU A 636 -2.97 -10.98 -35.60
N LEU A 637 -2.12 -10.05 -35.19
CA LEU A 637 -1.72 -8.89 -36.01
C LEU A 637 -0.20 -8.85 -36.18
N PRO A 638 0.31 -8.47 -37.36
CA PRO A 638 1.72 -8.18 -37.55
C PRO A 638 2.13 -6.92 -36.78
N ASP A 639 3.41 -6.80 -36.49
CA ASP A 639 3.97 -5.59 -35.90
C ASP A 639 3.83 -4.41 -36.87
N SER A 640 3.31 -3.29 -36.37
CA SER A 640 3.29 -2.02 -37.08
C SER A 640 3.24 -0.86 -36.09
N LEU A 641 3.77 0.30 -36.49
CA LEU A 641 3.73 1.50 -35.66
C LEU A 641 2.29 1.88 -35.25
N GLY A 642 1.33 1.72 -36.18
CA GLY A 642 -0.09 1.99 -35.91
C GLY A 642 -0.67 1.06 -34.85
N ALA A 643 -0.43 -0.25 -34.96
CA ALA A 643 -0.93 -1.24 -34.00
C ALA A 643 -0.29 -1.05 -32.61
N HIS A 644 1.01 -0.78 -32.55
CA HIS A 644 1.71 -0.52 -31.29
C HIS A 644 1.30 0.80 -30.63
N LEU A 645 1.03 1.86 -31.40
CA LEU A 645 0.47 3.10 -30.86
C LEU A 645 -0.94 2.91 -30.33
N GLU A 646 -1.79 2.16 -31.04
CA GLU A 646 -3.13 1.83 -30.54
C GLU A 646 -3.04 1.01 -29.25
N LYS A 647 -2.23 -0.06 -29.23
CA LYS A 647 -1.99 -0.86 -28.02
C LYS A 647 -1.50 0.03 -26.87
N LEU A 648 -0.52 0.89 -27.10
CA LEU A 648 0.04 1.75 -26.06
C LEU A 648 -1.01 2.69 -25.45
N LEU A 649 -1.85 3.31 -26.29
CA LEU A 649 -2.95 4.14 -25.81
C LEU A 649 -3.98 3.33 -25.00
N ARG A 650 -4.29 2.10 -25.43
CA ARG A 650 -5.18 1.19 -24.71
C ARG A 650 -4.59 0.75 -23.37
N ASP A 651 -3.28 0.47 -23.34
CA ASP A 651 -2.55 0.08 -22.14
C ASP A 651 -2.56 1.20 -21.10
N TRP A 652 -2.29 2.45 -21.51
CA TRP A 652 -2.33 3.60 -20.59
C TRP A 652 -3.72 3.86 -20.01
N LEU A 653 -4.76 3.65 -20.81
CA LEU A 653 -6.16 3.84 -20.41
C LEU A 653 -6.76 2.63 -19.68
N HIS A 654 -6.04 1.50 -19.62
CA HIS A 654 -6.48 0.31 -18.91
C HIS A 654 -6.69 0.63 -17.42
N THR A 655 -7.79 0.14 -16.84
CA THR A 655 -8.11 0.29 -15.42
C THR A 655 -7.92 -1.02 -14.68
N SER A 656 -7.16 -1.00 -13.60
CA SER A 656 -6.85 -2.16 -12.76
C SER A 656 -7.75 -2.20 -11.52
N GLN A 657 -8.19 -3.41 -11.16
CA GLN A 657 -8.94 -3.63 -9.93
C GLN A 657 -8.03 -3.79 -8.69
N TRP A 658 -8.65 -3.82 -7.51
CA TRP A 658 -7.92 -4.03 -6.26
C TRP A 658 -7.58 -5.52 -6.18
N SER A 659 -6.33 -5.81 -5.85
CA SER A 659 -5.83 -7.17 -5.66
C SER A 659 -5.06 -7.24 -4.35
N GLN A 660 -4.72 -8.45 -3.93
CA GLN A 660 -3.89 -8.67 -2.73
C GLN A 660 -2.48 -8.06 -2.85
N LYS A 661 -2.06 -7.63 -4.05
CA LYS A 661 -0.79 -6.94 -4.31
C LYS A 661 -0.91 -5.41 -4.25
N SER A 662 -2.12 -4.84 -4.27
CA SER A 662 -2.34 -3.39 -4.43
C SER A 662 -1.78 -2.51 -3.31
N VAL A 663 -1.62 -3.04 -2.10
CA VAL A 663 -0.95 -2.34 -0.98
C VAL A 663 0.57 -2.36 -1.09
N ASN A 664 1.13 -3.17 -1.99
CA ASN A 664 2.57 -3.30 -2.21
C ASN A 664 2.99 -2.59 -3.50
N TRP A 665 2.16 -2.68 -4.54
CA TRP A 665 2.48 -2.19 -5.88
C TRP A 665 1.22 -1.89 -6.69
N LEU A 666 1.30 -0.88 -7.56
CA LEU A 666 0.20 -0.50 -8.46
C LEU A 666 0.70 -0.24 -9.89
N PRO A 667 0.03 -0.80 -10.91
CA PRO A 667 0.40 -0.56 -12.29
C PRO A 667 0.00 0.84 -12.77
N ALA A 668 0.72 1.34 -13.77
CA ALA A 668 0.44 2.60 -14.45
C ALA A 668 -0.38 2.42 -15.74
N GLY A 669 -1.36 1.51 -15.72
CA GLY A 669 -2.07 1.06 -16.92
C GLY A 669 -2.19 -0.46 -16.90
N ALA A 670 -2.04 -1.07 -18.07
CA ALA A 670 -1.79 -2.50 -18.20
C ALA A 670 -0.38 -2.84 -17.65
N GLU A 671 -0.26 -4.00 -16.99
CA GLU A 671 1.01 -4.43 -16.38
C GLU A 671 2.10 -4.69 -17.44
N SER A 672 1.73 -5.28 -18.58
CA SER A 672 2.62 -5.65 -19.69
C SER A 672 2.76 -4.57 -20.77
N THR A 673 2.86 -3.30 -20.37
CA THR A 673 2.99 -2.18 -21.30
C THR A 673 4.44 -1.96 -21.74
N THR A 674 4.66 -1.70 -23.04
CA THR A 674 6.00 -1.53 -23.61
C THR A 674 6.66 -0.22 -23.19
N LEU A 675 5.88 0.87 -23.10
CA LEU A 675 6.35 2.16 -22.63
C LEU A 675 5.39 2.69 -21.55
N PRO A 676 5.70 2.49 -20.25
CA PRO A 676 4.84 2.97 -19.17
C PRO A 676 4.63 4.49 -19.22
N LEU A 677 3.39 4.94 -18.99
CA LEU A 677 3.06 6.37 -18.97
C LEU A 677 3.92 7.19 -17.99
N PRO A 678 4.28 6.71 -16.78
CA PRO A 678 5.18 7.42 -15.88
C PRO A 678 6.58 7.62 -16.48
N ALA A 679 7.10 6.64 -17.23
CA ALA A 679 8.39 6.76 -17.90
C ALA A 679 8.35 7.86 -18.97
N LEU A 680 7.30 7.91 -19.78
CA LEU A 680 7.12 8.98 -20.78
C LEU A 680 7.00 10.37 -20.12
N MET A 681 6.19 10.48 -19.07
CA MET A 681 6.02 11.74 -18.33
C MET A 681 7.31 12.16 -17.61
N GLY A 682 8.07 11.19 -17.10
CA GLY A 682 9.39 11.41 -16.52
C GLY A 682 10.41 11.90 -17.55
N ALA A 683 10.42 11.30 -18.74
CA ALA A 683 11.24 11.74 -19.86
C ALA A 683 10.93 13.19 -20.26
N TRP A 684 9.65 13.58 -20.31
CA TRP A 684 9.27 14.98 -20.56
C TRP A 684 9.83 15.94 -19.51
N VAL A 685 9.72 15.58 -18.22
CA VAL A 685 10.29 16.39 -17.13
C VAL A 685 11.82 16.47 -17.23
N LEU A 686 12.50 15.37 -17.59
CA LEU A 686 13.95 15.34 -17.76
C LEU A 686 14.43 16.20 -18.94
N VAL A 687 13.75 16.12 -20.09
CA VAL A 687 14.00 17.01 -21.25
C VAL A 687 13.87 18.46 -20.81
N MET A 688 12.84 18.78 -20.03
CA MET A 688 12.65 20.13 -19.54
C MET A 688 13.68 20.55 -18.48
N ALA A 689 14.15 19.62 -17.65
CA ALA A 689 15.20 19.88 -16.68
C ALA A 689 16.52 20.20 -17.39
N LEU A 690 16.87 19.43 -18.43
CA LEU A 690 18.05 19.67 -19.25
C LEU A 690 17.95 21.03 -19.98
N ALA A 691 16.83 21.29 -20.63
CA ALA A 691 16.58 22.59 -21.27
C ALA A 691 16.67 23.74 -20.26
N ALA A 692 16.17 23.56 -19.04
CA ALA A 692 16.27 24.57 -17.99
C ALA A 692 17.72 24.83 -17.56
N VAL A 693 18.59 23.80 -17.51
CA VAL A 693 20.03 23.96 -17.24
C VAL A 693 20.70 24.77 -18.35
N VAL A 694 20.43 24.45 -19.62
CA VAL A 694 21.01 25.14 -20.78
C VAL A 694 20.56 26.61 -20.83
N LEU A 695 19.26 26.86 -20.65
CA LEU A 695 18.70 28.21 -20.65
C LEU A 695 19.19 29.06 -19.46
N ALA A 696 19.38 28.44 -18.30
CA ALA A 696 19.97 29.11 -17.14
C ALA A 696 21.43 29.50 -17.39
N ALA A 697 22.24 28.63 -18.03
CA ALA A 697 23.60 28.97 -18.45
C ALA A 697 23.61 30.14 -19.45
N ALA A 698 22.61 30.21 -20.33
CA ALA A 698 22.41 31.32 -21.26
C ALA A 698 21.77 32.59 -20.63
N ARG A 699 21.60 32.63 -19.30
CA ARG A 699 20.98 33.74 -18.54
C ARG A 699 19.58 34.14 -19.04
N ARG A 700 18.82 33.19 -19.62
CA ARG A 700 17.44 33.43 -20.09
C ARG A 700 16.46 33.26 -18.92
N PRO A 701 15.63 34.27 -18.58
CA PRO A 701 14.65 34.14 -17.52
C PRO A 701 13.55 33.15 -17.92
N GLY A 702 13.02 32.38 -16.95
CA GLY A 702 11.84 31.52 -17.16
C GLY A 702 12.02 30.02 -17.17
N ALA A 703 13.25 29.55 -17.31
CA ALA A 703 13.59 28.13 -17.35
C ALA A 703 12.97 27.31 -16.21
N LEU A 704 13.05 27.82 -14.98
CA LEU A 704 12.48 27.17 -13.80
C LEU A 704 10.94 27.14 -13.85
N GLY A 705 10.30 28.21 -14.34
CA GLY A 705 8.85 28.27 -14.48
C GLY A 705 8.32 27.22 -15.44
N THR A 706 8.99 27.03 -16.58
CA THR A 706 8.66 25.98 -17.55
C THR A 706 8.86 24.59 -16.98
N LEU A 707 9.98 24.32 -16.34
CA LEU A 707 10.20 23.03 -15.67
C LEU A 707 9.12 22.72 -14.63
N LEU A 708 8.77 23.69 -13.77
CA LEU A 708 7.76 23.49 -12.73
C LEU A 708 6.36 23.26 -13.31
N ILE A 709 5.95 24.00 -14.35
CA ILE A 709 4.66 23.80 -14.99
C ILE A 709 4.61 22.44 -15.71
N SER A 710 5.69 22.04 -16.40
CA SER A 710 5.80 20.69 -16.98
C SER A 710 5.73 19.60 -15.92
N ALA A 711 6.40 19.76 -14.77
CA ALA A 711 6.36 18.80 -13.68
C ALA A 711 4.94 18.67 -13.07
N ILE A 712 4.25 19.80 -12.83
CA ILE A 712 2.87 19.81 -12.33
C ILE A 712 1.92 19.19 -13.35
N ALA A 713 2.06 19.53 -14.64
CA ALA A 713 1.23 18.99 -15.71
C ALA A 713 1.44 17.49 -15.90
N ALA A 714 2.70 17.02 -15.88
CA ALA A 714 3.04 15.61 -15.96
C ALA A 714 2.44 14.81 -14.80
N TRP A 715 2.53 15.33 -13.56
CA TRP A 715 1.86 14.72 -12.41
C TRP A 715 0.34 14.71 -12.57
N ALA A 716 -0.26 15.85 -12.95
CA ALA A 716 -1.71 15.97 -13.10
C ALA A 716 -2.28 15.06 -14.19
N LEU A 717 -1.52 14.77 -15.27
CA LEU A 717 -1.92 13.81 -16.30
C LEU A 717 -1.92 12.37 -15.77
N LEU A 718 -0.88 11.99 -15.03
CA LEU A 718 -0.83 10.68 -14.37
C LEU A 718 -1.95 10.51 -13.35
N ASP A 719 -2.21 11.55 -12.57
CA ASP A 719 -3.27 11.53 -11.56
C ASP A 719 -4.67 11.63 -12.18
N LEU A 720 -4.85 12.27 -13.34
CA LEU A 720 -6.12 12.25 -14.06
C LEU A 720 -6.46 10.82 -14.50
N ARG A 721 -5.47 10.09 -15.04
CA ARG A 721 -5.63 8.66 -15.33
C ARG A 721 -5.90 7.86 -14.06
N TRP A 722 -5.19 8.14 -12.96
CA TRP A 722 -5.42 7.46 -11.68
C TRP A 722 -6.80 7.75 -11.08
N SER A 723 -7.29 8.98 -11.21
CA SER A 723 -8.64 9.39 -10.80
C SER A 723 -9.71 8.68 -11.63
N ALA A 724 -9.47 8.48 -12.93
CA ALA A 724 -10.35 7.67 -13.78
C ALA A 724 -10.36 6.20 -13.33
N ASN A 725 -9.22 5.63 -12.94
CA ASN A 725 -9.14 4.32 -12.33
C ASN A 725 -9.91 4.27 -10.99
N GLY A 726 -9.72 5.26 -10.12
CA GLY A 726 -10.43 5.39 -8.84
C GLY A 726 -11.95 5.48 -9.02
N LEU A 727 -12.43 6.16 -10.07
CA LEU A 727 -13.85 6.21 -10.40
C LEU A 727 -14.38 4.85 -10.88
N ALA A 728 -13.63 4.15 -11.74
CA ALA A 728 -14.00 2.79 -12.17
C ALA A 728 -14.06 1.83 -10.98
N GLN A 729 -13.11 1.94 -10.06
CA GLN A 729 -13.02 1.17 -8.82
C GLN A 729 -14.16 1.46 -7.87
N ALA A 730 -14.44 2.73 -7.60
CA ALA A 730 -15.58 3.13 -6.79
C ALA A 730 -16.90 2.59 -7.34
N ARG A 731 -17.10 2.61 -8.67
CA ARG A 731 -18.28 2.02 -9.30
C ARG A 731 -18.35 0.50 -9.14
N ALA A 732 -17.23 -0.21 -9.27
CA ALA A 732 -17.18 -1.65 -9.04
C ALA A 732 -17.49 -1.98 -7.57
N THR A 733 -16.87 -1.28 -6.64
CA THR A 733 -17.10 -1.42 -5.19
C THR A 733 -18.57 -1.17 -4.82
N LEU A 734 -19.19 -0.10 -5.32
CA LEU A 734 -20.61 0.21 -5.06
C LEU A 734 -21.58 -0.83 -5.63
N ARG A 735 -21.20 -1.52 -6.72
CA ARG A 735 -22.04 -2.57 -7.32
C ARG A 735 -21.94 -3.90 -6.56
N HIS A 736 -20.76 -4.21 -6.04
CA HIS A 736 -20.47 -5.53 -5.50
C HIS A 736 -20.64 -5.60 -3.98
N PHE A 737 -20.28 -4.54 -3.25
CA PHE A 737 -20.29 -4.55 -1.80
C PHE A 737 -21.39 -3.64 -1.23
N PRO A 738 -22.26 -4.14 -0.33
CA PRO A 738 -23.28 -3.31 0.30
C PRO A 738 -22.67 -2.36 1.34
N LEU A 739 -23.23 -1.14 1.42
CA LEU A 739 -22.81 -0.12 2.37
C LEU A 739 -22.84 -0.63 3.81
N ALA A 740 -21.68 -0.62 4.46
CA ALA A 740 -21.47 -0.97 5.86
C ALA A 740 -21.88 -2.42 6.26
N GLN A 741 -22.13 -3.29 5.28
CA GLN A 741 -22.70 -4.63 5.51
C GLN A 741 -21.94 -5.78 4.85
N ALA A 742 -20.92 -5.49 4.02
CA ALA A 742 -20.13 -6.53 3.39
C ALA A 742 -19.42 -7.42 4.41
N THR A 743 -19.34 -8.73 4.13
CA THR A 743 -18.79 -9.74 5.06
C THR A 743 -17.65 -10.58 4.47
N ASP A 744 -17.50 -10.60 3.15
CA ASP A 744 -16.55 -11.42 2.41
C ASP A 744 -15.92 -10.60 1.28
N LEU A 745 -14.76 -11.05 0.80
CA LEU A 745 -13.90 -10.26 -0.07
C LEU A 745 -14.33 -10.21 -1.55
N GLY A 746 -15.32 -11.00 -1.97
CA GLY A 746 -15.61 -11.19 -3.40
C GLY A 746 -14.41 -11.65 -4.22
N TYR A 747 -13.47 -12.38 -3.57
CA TYR A 747 -12.18 -12.75 -4.11
C TYR A 747 -11.69 -14.06 -3.48
N GLY A 748 -11.13 -14.96 -4.28
CA GLY A 748 -10.47 -16.20 -3.81
C GLY A 748 -11.39 -17.16 -3.05
N ASP A 749 -12.66 -17.25 -3.49
CA ASP A 749 -13.70 -18.11 -2.91
C ASP A 749 -13.98 -17.82 -1.43
N ASP A 750 -13.73 -16.59 -0.97
CA ASP A 750 -13.86 -16.20 0.43
C ASP A 750 -15.29 -16.36 0.98
N ASP A 751 -16.30 -16.23 0.13
CA ASP A 751 -17.70 -16.45 0.47
C ASP A 751 -17.99 -17.94 0.70
N VAL A 752 -17.46 -18.83 -0.16
CA VAL A 752 -17.52 -20.30 0.00
C VAL A 752 -16.83 -20.70 1.30
N VAL A 753 -15.61 -20.20 1.54
CA VAL A 753 -14.86 -20.44 2.78
C VAL A 753 -15.64 -19.94 4.00
N ARG A 754 -16.26 -18.76 3.94
CA ARG A 754 -17.09 -18.22 5.01
C ARG A 754 -18.30 -19.11 5.30
N GLN A 755 -19.00 -19.58 4.27
CA GLN A 755 -20.15 -20.46 4.42
C GLN A 755 -19.76 -21.80 5.06
N LEU A 756 -18.63 -22.37 4.64
CA LEU A 756 -18.07 -23.60 5.21
C LEU A 756 -17.75 -23.42 6.71
N VAL A 757 -17.14 -22.30 7.11
CA VAL A 757 -16.86 -22.00 8.52
C VAL A 757 -18.15 -21.79 9.32
N VAL A 758 -19.16 -21.13 8.76
CA VAL A 758 -20.49 -20.98 9.41
C VAL A 758 -21.12 -22.35 9.66
N ARG A 759 -20.98 -23.31 8.74
CA ARG A 759 -21.43 -24.69 8.95
C ARG A 759 -20.62 -25.41 10.03
N ALA A 760 -19.31 -25.20 10.08
CA ALA A 760 -18.40 -25.79 11.07
C ALA A 760 -18.57 -25.19 12.48
N ARG A 761 -19.22 -24.02 12.60
CA ARG A 761 -19.37 -23.22 13.82
C ARG A 761 -19.74 -24.02 15.07
N PRO A 762 -20.74 -24.92 15.06
CA PRO A 762 -21.14 -25.65 16.26
C PRO A 762 -20.02 -26.50 16.86
N THR A 763 -19.07 -26.96 16.04
CA THR A 763 -17.91 -27.75 16.49
C THR A 763 -16.69 -26.88 16.76
N LEU A 764 -16.50 -25.79 16.01
CA LEU A 764 -15.39 -24.85 16.20
C LEU A 764 -15.51 -24.06 17.51
N ASP A 765 -16.73 -23.71 17.91
CA ASP A 765 -17.00 -22.90 19.11
C ASP A 765 -17.07 -23.73 20.40
N GLU A 766 -16.86 -25.04 20.32
CA GLU A 766 -16.86 -25.90 21.51
C GLU A 766 -15.73 -25.49 22.47
N THR A 767 -16.12 -25.12 23.69
CA THR A 767 -15.19 -24.57 24.69
C THR A 767 -14.15 -25.61 25.10
N GLY A 768 -12.88 -25.20 25.13
CA GLY A 768 -11.76 -26.06 25.52
C GLY A 768 -11.26 -27.00 24.41
N LYS A 769 -11.90 -27.02 23.24
CA LYS A 769 -11.40 -27.75 22.07
C LYS A 769 -10.37 -26.95 21.29
N ARG A 770 -9.49 -27.66 20.60
CA ARG A 770 -8.42 -27.16 19.74
C ARG A 770 -8.74 -27.49 18.27
N PRO A 771 -9.55 -26.66 17.61
CA PRO A 771 -9.88 -26.86 16.20
C PRO A 771 -8.68 -26.52 15.30
N VAL A 772 -8.49 -27.35 14.28
CA VAL A 772 -7.51 -27.12 13.20
C VAL A 772 -8.23 -26.91 11.88
N VAL A 773 -7.73 -25.99 11.06
CA VAL A 773 -8.12 -25.82 9.66
C VAL A 773 -6.97 -26.28 8.77
N MET A 774 -7.29 -27.02 7.73
CA MET A 774 -6.38 -27.34 6.63
C MET A 774 -7.12 -27.35 5.30
N ALA A 775 -6.39 -27.54 4.21
CA ALA A 775 -6.95 -27.71 2.88
C ALA A 775 -6.46 -29.01 2.25
N GLU A 776 -7.20 -29.47 1.24
CA GLU A 776 -6.87 -30.65 0.45
C GLU A 776 -5.57 -30.47 -0.34
N ASP A 777 -5.38 -29.28 -0.91
CA ASP A 777 -4.15 -28.85 -1.57
C ASP A 777 -3.41 -27.87 -0.64
N PRO A 778 -2.18 -28.18 -0.20
CA PRO A 778 -1.35 -27.28 0.61
C PRO A 778 -1.15 -25.88 0.00
N GLY A 779 -1.31 -25.74 -1.33
CA GLY A 779 -1.25 -24.45 -2.03
C GLY A 779 -2.42 -23.51 -1.73
N MET A 780 -3.51 -23.97 -1.10
CA MET A 780 -4.70 -23.18 -0.75
C MET A 780 -4.52 -22.33 0.52
N VAL A 781 -3.33 -21.73 0.67
CA VAL A 781 -2.93 -20.94 1.84
C VAL A 781 -3.89 -19.79 2.10
N PHE A 782 -4.36 -19.11 1.05
CA PHE A 782 -5.33 -18.03 1.16
C PHE A 782 -6.63 -18.50 1.86
N GLN A 783 -7.24 -19.58 1.37
CA GLN A 783 -8.49 -20.11 1.89
C GLN A 783 -8.34 -20.60 3.33
N MET A 784 -7.24 -21.29 3.66
CA MET A 784 -6.96 -21.76 5.03
C MET A 784 -6.91 -20.61 6.04
N PHE A 785 -6.18 -19.54 5.73
CA PHE A 785 -6.08 -18.41 6.65
C PHE A 785 -7.34 -17.52 6.66
N ARG A 786 -8.08 -17.44 5.55
CA ARG A 786 -9.41 -16.80 5.54
C ARG A 786 -10.39 -17.56 6.41
N ALA A 787 -10.39 -18.90 6.38
CA ALA A 787 -11.17 -19.72 7.28
C ALA A 787 -10.83 -19.43 8.75
N LYS A 788 -9.53 -19.34 9.09
CA LYS A 788 -9.10 -18.92 10.44
C LYS A 788 -9.63 -17.56 10.85
N TYR A 789 -9.64 -16.57 9.95
CA TYR A 789 -10.20 -15.24 10.24
C TYR A 789 -11.72 -15.26 10.47
N HIS A 790 -12.46 -16.02 9.64
CA HIS A 790 -13.91 -16.20 9.78
C HIS A 790 -14.29 -17.02 11.02
N ALA A 791 -13.41 -17.92 11.45
CA ALA A 791 -13.64 -18.78 12.60
C ALA A 791 -13.68 -18.01 13.92
N LEU A 792 -13.14 -16.78 14.01
CA LEU A 792 -13.24 -15.97 15.22
C LEU A 792 -14.69 -15.81 15.69
N PRO A 793 -14.98 -15.94 17.00
CA PRO A 793 -14.03 -16.09 18.12
C PRO A 793 -13.33 -17.45 18.33
N ALA A 794 -13.59 -18.52 17.59
CA ALA A 794 -12.89 -19.79 17.80
C ALA A 794 -11.35 -19.65 17.58
N PRO A 795 -10.52 -20.14 18.52
CA PRO A 795 -9.06 -20.05 18.44
C PRO A 795 -8.49 -21.16 17.54
N VAL A 796 -8.69 -21.02 16.23
CA VAL A 796 -8.27 -22.02 15.22
C VAL A 796 -6.77 -21.95 14.93
N TYR A 797 -6.13 -23.12 14.83
CA TYR A 797 -4.80 -23.30 14.24
C TYR A 797 -4.89 -23.66 12.76
N VAL A 798 -3.95 -23.18 11.94
CA VAL A 798 -3.87 -23.51 10.50
C VAL A 798 -2.73 -24.47 10.27
N HIS A 799 -3.01 -25.60 9.63
CA HIS A 799 -2.02 -26.57 9.19
C HIS A 799 -1.80 -26.43 7.68
N GLU A 800 -0.62 -25.90 7.30
CA GLU A 800 -0.25 -25.64 5.89
C GLU A 800 0.37 -26.85 5.18
N GLY A 801 0.56 -27.96 5.90
CA GLY A 801 1.12 -29.20 5.34
C GLY A 801 0.05 -30.16 4.82
N PRO A 802 0.47 -31.26 4.18
CA PRO A 802 -0.46 -32.31 3.79
C PRO A 802 -0.96 -33.07 5.03
N VAL A 803 -1.98 -33.92 4.87
CA VAL A 803 -2.63 -34.63 6.00
C VAL A 803 -1.65 -35.51 6.77
N GLU A 804 -0.61 -36.03 6.12
CA GLU A 804 0.45 -36.85 6.68
C GLU A 804 1.32 -36.12 7.70
N THR A 805 1.26 -34.78 7.78
CA THR A 805 1.98 -33.97 8.78
C THR A 805 1.06 -33.26 9.77
N LEU A 806 -0.26 -33.46 9.69
CA LEU A 806 -1.24 -32.88 10.61
C LEU A 806 -0.90 -33.17 12.09
N PRO A 807 -0.90 -32.20 13.02
CA PRO A 807 -0.68 -32.46 14.44
C PRO A 807 -1.92 -33.07 15.13
N ALA A 808 -2.30 -34.30 14.74
CA ALA A 808 -3.56 -34.92 15.15
C ALA A 808 -3.69 -35.06 16.67
N GLN A 809 -2.62 -35.46 17.38
CA GLN A 809 -2.57 -35.61 18.84
C GLN A 809 -2.94 -34.34 19.63
N ARG A 810 -2.92 -33.18 18.96
CA ARG A 810 -3.25 -31.87 19.56
C ARG A 810 -4.55 -31.28 19.03
N ALA A 811 -5.12 -31.86 18.00
CA ALA A 811 -6.36 -31.41 17.40
C ALA A 811 -7.52 -32.20 17.98
N ASP A 812 -8.60 -31.52 18.34
CA ASP A 812 -9.85 -32.15 18.78
C ASP A 812 -10.87 -32.21 17.63
N SER A 813 -10.69 -31.35 16.63
CA SER A 813 -11.46 -31.34 15.39
C SER A 813 -10.66 -30.74 14.24
N VAL A 814 -10.97 -31.15 13.00
CA VAL A 814 -10.28 -30.70 11.79
C VAL A 814 -11.31 -30.33 10.74
N LEU A 815 -11.27 -29.08 10.29
CA LEU A 815 -11.99 -28.59 9.12
C LEU A 815 -11.08 -28.68 7.89
N VAL A 816 -11.50 -29.41 6.87
CA VAL A 816 -10.76 -29.56 5.61
C VAL A 816 -11.51 -28.85 4.48
N ILE A 817 -10.84 -27.92 3.81
CA ILE A 817 -11.33 -27.17 2.65
C ILE A 817 -10.92 -27.91 1.37
N ARG A 818 -11.85 -28.10 0.42
CA ARG A 818 -11.58 -28.75 -0.88
C ARG A 818 -11.31 -27.75 -1.99
N LYS A 819 -10.62 -28.22 -3.04
CA LYS A 819 -10.34 -27.41 -4.23
C LYS A 819 -11.63 -27.15 -5.01
N HIS A 820 -11.99 -25.87 -5.15
CA HIS A 820 -13.19 -25.47 -5.89
C HIS A 820 -13.02 -25.54 -7.42
N TYR A 821 -11.81 -25.25 -7.92
CA TYR A 821 -11.46 -25.32 -9.34
C TYR A 821 -10.47 -26.44 -9.62
N ALA A 822 -10.88 -27.49 -10.33
CA ALA A 822 -10.03 -28.64 -10.58
C ALA A 822 -10.04 -29.09 -12.05
N GLU A 823 -8.92 -29.66 -12.48
CA GLU A 823 -8.74 -30.20 -13.82
C GLU A 823 -9.76 -31.32 -14.11
N PRO A 824 -10.22 -31.49 -15.36
CA PRO A 824 -11.09 -32.60 -15.73
C PRO A 824 -10.51 -33.96 -15.30
N GLY A 825 -11.29 -34.76 -14.57
CA GLY A 825 -10.86 -36.06 -14.04
C GLY A 825 -10.32 -36.05 -12.60
N TYR A 826 -10.23 -34.87 -11.97
CA TYR A 826 -9.95 -34.73 -10.54
C TYR A 826 -10.96 -35.49 -9.68
N ARG A 827 -10.48 -36.23 -8.68
CA ARG A 827 -11.30 -36.90 -7.67
C ARG A 827 -11.03 -36.27 -6.31
N PRO A 828 -11.99 -35.53 -5.73
CA PRO A 828 -11.84 -34.95 -4.40
C PRO A 828 -11.64 -36.03 -3.34
N ALA A 829 -10.72 -35.81 -2.41
CA ALA A 829 -10.47 -36.65 -1.26
C ALA A 829 -11.66 -36.61 -0.30
N THR A 830 -12.07 -37.79 0.19
CA THR A 830 -13.22 -37.96 1.09
C THR A 830 -12.83 -37.81 2.55
N ALA A 831 -13.81 -37.54 3.43
CA ALA A 831 -13.56 -37.55 4.87
C ALA A 831 -13.05 -38.91 5.36
N ALA A 832 -13.48 -40.00 4.71
CA ALA A 832 -13.02 -41.35 4.98
C ALA A 832 -11.56 -41.60 4.55
N ASP A 833 -11.07 -40.94 3.49
CA ASP A 833 -9.67 -41.01 3.08
C ASP A 833 -8.77 -40.39 4.16
N TYR A 834 -9.14 -39.19 4.61
CA TYR A 834 -8.42 -38.48 5.66
C TYR A 834 -8.44 -39.22 7.00
N ALA A 835 -9.60 -39.75 7.40
CA ALA A 835 -9.72 -40.55 8.61
C ALA A 835 -8.78 -41.76 8.60
N ARG A 836 -8.72 -42.49 7.48
CA ARG A 836 -7.80 -43.64 7.32
C ARG A 836 -6.33 -43.26 7.41
N VAL A 837 -5.93 -42.11 6.86
CA VAL A 837 -4.53 -41.65 6.94
C VAL A 837 -4.16 -41.28 8.37
N ILE A 838 -5.03 -40.55 9.07
CA ILE A 838 -4.79 -40.12 10.45
C ILE A 838 -4.78 -41.31 11.41
N GLU A 839 -5.78 -42.21 11.35
CA GLU A 839 -5.89 -43.39 12.23
C GLU A 839 -4.75 -44.41 12.05
N ARG A 840 -4.14 -44.46 10.86
CA ARG A 840 -2.97 -45.33 10.60
C ARG A 840 -1.70 -44.78 11.22
N ARG A 841 -1.57 -43.45 11.29
CA ARG A 841 -0.36 -42.77 11.74
C ARG A 841 -0.39 -42.54 13.24
N ASP A 842 -1.52 -42.09 13.76
CA ASP A 842 -1.72 -41.78 15.17
C ASP A 842 -2.71 -42.77 15.79
N ALA A 843 -2.53 -43.09 17.07
CA ALA A 843 -3.51 -43.84 17.86
C ALA A 843 -4.77 -43.01 18.21
N THR A 844 -5.19 -42.15 17.28
CA THR A 844 -6.33 -41.23 17.41
C THR A 844 -7.49 -41.80 16.62
N ARG A 845 -8.65 -41.94 17.25
CA ARG A 845 -9.88 -42.36 16.57
C ARG A 845 -10.52 -41.17 15.87
N VAL A 846 -10.86 -41.31 14.58
CA VAL A 846 -11.39 -40.22 13.77
C VAL A 846 -12.83 -40.50 13.35
N LYS A 847 -13.71 -39.51 13.55
CA LYS A 847 -15.12 -39.59 13.13
C LYS A 847 -15.47 -38.45 12.18
N PRO A 848 -15.89 -38.74 10.93
CA PRO A 848 -16.52 -37.74 10.07
C PRO A 848 -17.79 -37.20 10.72
N LEU A 849 -17.89 -35.88 10.87
CA LEU A 849 -19.08 -35.21 11.39
C LEU A 849 -20.05 -34.85 10.26
N TRP A 850 -19.51 -34.33 9.16
CA TRP A 850 -20.25 -34.04 7.93
C TRP A 850 -19.27 -33.87 6.76
N GLU A 851 -19.80 -34.03 5.55
CA GLU A 851 -19.07 -33.87 4.29
C GLU A 851 -19.98 -33.20 3.25
N GLN A 852 -19.43 -32.26 2.49
CA GLN A 852 -20.10 -31.56 1.37
C GLN A 852 -19.08 -31.28 0.26
N GLU A 853 -19.54 -30.70 -0.85
CA GLU A 853 -18.71 -30.40 -2.02
C GLU A 853 -17.45 -29.59 -1.67
N ASP A 854 -17.61 -28.47 -0.95
CA ASP A 854 -16.49 -27.55 -0.65
C ASP A 854 -15.61 -27.96 0.54
N GLY A 855 -15.95 -29.02 1.27
CA GLY A 855 -15.18 -29.43 2.45
C GLY A 855 -15.90 -30.39 3.39
N PHE A 856 -15.19 -30.77 4.45
CA PHE A 856 -15.70 -31.71 5.46
C PHE A 856 -15.11 -31.42 6.84
N MET A 857 -15.76 -31.94 7.88
CA MET A 857 -15.34 -31.79 9.27
C MET A 857 -15.13 -33.14 9.92
N LEU A 858 -14.00 -33.27 10.63
CA LEU A 858 -13.62 -34.46 11.39
C LEU A 858 -13.58 -34.13 12.88
N SER A 859 -13.98 -35.09 13.72
CA SER A 859 -13.72 -35.08 15.16
C SER A 859 -12.62 -36.09 15.47
N LEU A 860 -11.68 -35.70 16.33
CA LEU A 860 -10.58 -36.53 16.77
C LEU A 860 -10.79 -36.87 18.26
N SER A 861 -10.56 -38.12 18.62
CA SER A 861 -10.64 -38.61 20.00
C SER A 861 -9.35 -39.34 20.36
N HIS A 862 -8.73 -38.89 21.44
CA HIS A 862 -7.45 -39.36 21.98
C HIS A 862 -7.63 -40.31 23.15
#